data_AF-A0A7W7WEX6-F1
#
_entry.id   AF-A0A7W7WEX6-F1
#
_cell.length_a   1.000
_cell.length_b   1.000
_cell.length_c   1.000
_cell.angle_alpha   90.00
_cell.angle_beta   90.00
_cell.angle_gamma   90.00
#
_symmetry.space_group_name_H-M   'P 1'
#
loop_
_entity.id
_entity.type
_entity.pdbx_description
1 polymer ?
#
loop_
_entity_poly.entity_id
_entity_poly.type
_entity_poly.pdbx_seq_one_letter_code
_entity_poly.pdbx_strand_id
1 'polypeptide(L)'
;MHEHLAHGHPDHGPQPDSIRAAQLELRDRAREIVRAAEEVLEISARTTAALAHPALTSTALRHPGTGLPVQWALVRALTSRQGLGFAVKAPDGVMRRIGQAGEVFGQESLAALIAVSSLRLRIAATTLEHPELLADPGMRRLTEAVVADRDLASLRALRALVKDRGSQQALSSLTPIMPELFAIRALLDEDPGNDAAGWALATGRDLATDPLKGIDVRHLSALDVGEGAADPVELSPLEEPQIAKSGTLMGFLRNIAVLVNDGRILIQDVRAPDGTVRYVLHAPGMAPGQPRNDSPQDFVGAWNNLFSTESPYTRGFRQAMERHGIPDGAELALIGHSEGGICLINLAQDVEFSTRYQVTHIVCVGSPIDNKTPADPDTWVATVTNQHDLVPILDGRGTGSVFNPHPEWYEVDYTDASHGFPECHTIARYIANLEQDLPEAREHIDRQLADYRHPVVRSQAYQLKDRAHPPQGYPFMTVPTTPVVTSAGPAELPVRYYDSSVAVAIFAVDAEAAARVLPELSWLRPTRAGHKALVALTGYEHRVVSLGPYSELSLAVLVNDLWRPRPYDVLRDLLRRADVRRTGRHVVDLLVTTPEALAVGREIWGQPGVAAQVEVTVADRRIQVLARDPEHGGPLVELTGAIGPSGRVPQVDSVLYGRPDDNTVRTMVRVQRGMRLHPAPRARLRVGEADHPLTRHLRELRLQGARPLFVMTAPSYLARRSGGTILPR
;
A
#
# COMPACT_ATOMS: atom_id res chain seq x y z
N MET A 1 7.24 80.53 -22.83
CA MET A 1 7.94 79.93 -21.67
C MET A 1 7.29 78.58 -21.44
N HIS A 2 7.94 77.54 -21.98
CA HIS A 2 7.55 76.13 -21.89
C HIS A 2 8.01 75.56 -20.55
N GLU A 3 7.25 74.60 -19.99
CA GLU A 3 7.74 73.36 -19.35
C GLU A 3 6.50 72.53 -18.91
N HIS A 4 6.14 71.47 -19.64
CA HIS A 4 6.59 70.07 -19.47
C HIS A 4 6.08 69.38 -18.20
N LEU A 5 4.86 68.83 -18.30
CA LEU A 5 4.36 67.76 -17.44
C LEU A 5 4.89 66.43 -18.00
N ALA A 6 5.79 65.79 -17.25
CA ALA A 6 6.29 64.45 -17.53
C ALA A 6 5.21 63.40 -17.22
N HIS A 7 4.88 62.58 -18.23
CA HIS A 7 4.10 61.36 -18.07
C HIS A 7 4.96 60.29 -17.37
N GLY A 8 4.52 59.83 -16.20
CA GLY A 8 4.99 58.57 -15.62
C GLY A 8 4.37 57.41 -16.39
N HIS A 9 5.22 56.59 -17.00
CA HIS A 9 4.85 55.30 -17.58
C HIS A 9 4.25 54.39 -16.50
N PRO A 10 3.16 53.65 -16.77
CA PRO A 10 2.76 52.55 -15.92
C PRO A 10 3.80 51.42 -16.05
N ASP A 11 4.26 50.95 -14.89
CA ASP A 11 5.15 49.81 -14.73
C ASP A 11 4.43 48.55 -15.27
N HIS A 12 4.67 48.23 -16.53
CA HIS A 12 4.19 47.00 -17.14
C HIS A 12 5.06 45.86 -16.60
N GLY A 13 4.48 45.03 -15.73
CA GLY A 13 5.07 43.73 -15.38
C GLY A 13 5.46 42.96 -16.65
N PRO A 14 6.46 42.07 -16.58
CA PRO A 14 7.00 41.38 -17.74
C PRO A 14 5.87 40.68 -18.54
N GLN A 15 5.87 40.86 -19.86
CA GLN A 15 4.90 40.24 -20.76
C GLN A 15 4.99 38.70 -20.66
N PRO A 16 3.87 37.95 -20.80
CA PRO A 16 3.86 36.48 -20.68
C PRO A 16 4.93 35.78 -21.55
N ASP A 17 5.21 36.33 -22.72
CA ASP A 17 6.23 35.80 -23.64
C ASP A 17 7.67 35.98 -23.12
N SER A 18 7.95 37.03 -22.34
CA SER A 18 9.28 37.24 -21.75
C SER A 18 9.53 36.34 -20.54
N ILE A 19 8.49 36.00 -19.77
CA ILE A 19 8.56 35.03 -18.68
C ILE A 19 8.84 33.63 -19.24
N ARG A 20 8.10 33.22 -20.28
CA ARG A 20 8.31 31.92 -20.95
C ARG A 20 9.70 31.80 -21.55
N ALA A 21 10.21 32.86 -22.18
CA ALA A 21 11.58 32.88 -22.71
C ALA A 21 12.64 32.71 -21.60
N ALA A 22 12.50 33.43 -20.48
CA ALA A 22 13.40 33.31 -19.35
C ALA A 22 13.36 31.92 -18.70
N GLN A 23 12.17 31.32 -18.59
CA GLN A 23 11.98 29.97 -18.08
C GLN A 23 12.70 28.92 -18.95
N LEU A 24 12.56 29.00 -20.27
CA LEU A 24 13.24 28.11 -21.21
C LEU A 24 14.76 28.27 -21.13
N GLU A 25 15.26 29.50 -21.04
CA GLU A 25 16.68 29.77 -20.88
C GLU A 25 17.23 29.14 -19.58
N LEU A 26 16.54 29.29 -18.46
CA LEU A 26 16.95 28.67 -17.19
C LEU A 26 16.96 27.14 -17.27
N ARG A 27 15.96 26.52 -17.91
CA ARG A 27 15.90 25.06 -18.12
C ARG A 27 17.04 24.57 -19.02
N ASP A 28 17.37 25.31 -20.08
CA ASP A 28 18.48 24.98 -20.97
C ASP A 28 19.84 25.06 -20.25
N ARG A 29 20.06 26.11 -19.45
CA ARG A 29 21.27 26.24 -18.63
C ARG A 29 21.36 25.16 -17.55
N ALA A 30 20.25 24.82 -16.91
CA ALA A 30 20.20 23.70 -15.97
C ALA A 30 20.60 22.38 -16.65
N ARG A 31 20.14 22.13 -17.88
CA ARG A 31 20.50 20.95 -18.67
C ARG A 31 21.99 20.91 -19.04
N GLU A 32 22.59 22.04 -19.39
CA GLU A 32 24.04 22.12 -19.65
C GLU A 32 24.84 21.84 -18.37
N ILE A 33 24.44 22.43 -17.25
CA ILE A 33 25.15 22.29 -15.97
C ILE A 33 25.11 20.86 -15.44
N VAL A 34 23.97 20.17 -15.53
CA VAL A 34 23.90 18.77 -15.08
C VAL A 34 24.75 17.83 -15.94
N ARG A 35 24.85 18.07 -17.26
CA ARG A 35 25.77 17.29 -18.12
C ARG A 35 27.22 17.47 -17.69
N ALA A 36 27.63 18.70 -17.37
CA ALA A 36 28.96 18.96 -16.83
C ALA A 36 29.18 18.25 -15.47
N ALA A 37 28.14 18.18 -14.62
CA ALA A 37 28.22 17.43 -13.36
C ALA A 37 28.47 15.93 -13.60
N GLU A 38 27.82 15.32 -14.59
CA GLU A 38 28.03 13.91 -14.96
C GLU A 38 29.46 13.67 -15.48
N GLU A 39 30.00 14.57 -16.31
CA GLU A 39 31.38 14.48 -16.78
C GLU A 39 32.39 14.54 -15.62
N VAL A 40 32.19 15.47 -14.68
CA VAL A 40 33.05 15.57 -13.47
C VAL A 40 32.92 14.32 -12.60
N LEU A 41 31.71 13.75 -12.50
CA LEU A 41 31.48 12.50 -11.78
C LEU A 41 32.22 11.33 -12.43
N GLU A 42 32.25 11.27 -13.76
CA GLU A 42 32.99 10.25 -14.50
C GLU A 42 34.52 10.41 -14.33
N ILE A 43 35.02 11.65 -14.36
CA ILE A 43 36.44 11.96 -14.08
C ILE A 43 36.81 11.48 -12.67
N SER A 44 35.96 11.72 -11.67
CA SER A 44 36.15 11.23 -10.30
C SER A 44 36.22 9.70 -10.22
N ALA A 45 35.33 9.00 -10.93
CA ALA A 45 35.34 7.54 -10.99
C ALA A 45 36.62 6.99 -11.63
N ARG A 46 37.03 7.54 -12.78
CA ARG A 46 38.29 7.15 -13.46
C ARG A 46 39.53 7.44 -12.61
N THR A 47 39.54 8.58 -11.90
CA THR A 47 40.63 8.97 -11.00
C THR A 47 40.71 8.02 -9.79
N THR A 48 39.56 7.63 -9.23
CA THR A 48 39.50 6.64 -8.15
C THR A 48 39.97 5.26 -8.61
N ALA A 49 39.56 4.82 -9.81
CA ALA A 49 40.04 3.58 -10.39
C ALA A 49 41.55 3.59 -10.64
N ALA A 50 42.11 4.71 -11.10
CA ALA A 50 43.55 4.89 -11.27
C ALA A 50 44.29 4.81 -9.93
N LEU A 51 43.75 5.44 -8.87
CA LEU A 51 44.30 5.36 -7.51
C LEU A 51 44.26 3.92 -6.94
N ALA A 52 43.19 3.17 -7.23
CA ALA A 52 43.01 1.79 -6.78
C ALA A 52 43.78 0.75 -7.62
N HIS A 53 44.43 1.17 -8.71
CA HIS A 53 45.06 0.23 -9.64
C HIS A 53 46.30 -0.45 -9.02
N PRO A 54 46.42 -1.80 -9.06
CA PRO A 54 47.52 -2.52 -8.41
C PRO A 54 48.93 -2.11 -8.88
N ALA A 55 49.06 -1.73 -10.15
CA ALA A 55 50.33 -1.25 -10.71
C ALA A 55 50.84 0.01 -10.00
N LEU A 56 49.95 0.91 -9.58
CA LEU A 56 50.31 2.13 -8.87
C LEU A 56 50.89 1.81 -7.48
N THR A 57 50.26 0.89 -6.75
CA THR A 57 50.76 0.37 -5.47
C THR A 57 52.11 -0.32 -5.62
N SER A 58 52.27 -1.14 -6.66
CA SER A 58 53.55 -1.80 -6.94
C SER A 58 54.68 -0.82 -7.28
N THR A 59 54.34 0.28 -7.95
CA THR A 59 55.30 1.34 -8.33
C THR A 59 55.70 2.17 -7.12
N ALA A 60 54.77 2.49 -6.22
CA ALA A 60 55.08 3.16 -4.96
C ALA A 60 56.00 2.32 -4.05
N LEU A 61 55.86 0.99 -4.06
CA LEU A 61 56.75 0.09 -3.33
C LEU A 61 58.13 -0.05 -3.96
N ARG A 62 58.23 -0.10 -5.29
CA ARG A 62 59.50 -0.30 -6.02
C ARG A 62 60.30 1.00 -6.23
N HIS A 63 59.61 2.12 -6.41
CA HIS A 63 60.18 3.43 -6.72
C HIS A 63 59.49 4.52 -5.88
N PRO A 64 59.76 4.58 -4.56
CA PRO A 64 59.03 5.47 -3.66
C PRO A 64 59.18 6.95 -4.02
N GLY A 65 60.32 7.36 -4.58
CA GLY A 65 60.58 8.75 -4.98
C GLY A 65 59.69 9.29 -6.09
N THR A 66 59.07 8.42 -6.89
CA THR A 66 58.17 8.82 -7.99
C THR A 66 56.75 8.28 -7.81
N GLY A 67 56.58 7.09 -7.23
CA GLY A 67 55.27 6.48 -7.01
C GLY A 67 54.46 7.13 -5.89
N LEU A 68 55.09 7.52 -4.77
CA LEU A 68 54.38 8.18 -3.66
C LEU A 68 53.85 9.58 -4.04
N PRO A 69 54.62 10.45 -4.73
CA PRO A 69 54.09 11.73 -5.22
C PRO A 69 52.87 11.59 -6.14
N VAL A 70 52.86 10.59 -7.04
CA VAL A 70 51.72 10.35 -7.95
C VAL A 70 50.48 9.89 -7.17
N GLN A 71 50.65 8.96 -6.22
CA GLN A 71 49.56 8.55 -5.33
C GLN A 71 49.01 9.73 -4.53
N TRP A 72 49.89 10.56 -3.95
CA TRP A 72 49.48 11.76 -3.21
C TRP A 72 48.79 12.79 -4.08
N ALA A 73 49.22 12.97 -5.34
CA ALA A 73 48.55 13.86 -6.28
C ALA A 73 47.12 13.41 -6.59
N LEU A 74 46.90 12.10 -6.80
CA LEU A 74 45.58 11.52 -7.03
C LEU A 74 44.69 11.62 -5.78
N VAL A 75 45.23 11.32 -4.60
CA VAL A 75 44.50 11.50 -3.32
C VAL A 75 44.13 12.97 -3.13
N ARG A 76 45.06 13.90 -3.37
CA ARG A 76 44.81 15.34 -3.25
C ARG A 76 43.76 15.81 -4.26
N ALA A 77 43.80 15.31 -5.49
CA ALA A 77 42.79 15.62 -6.50
C ALA A 77 41.38 15.15 -6.06
N LEU A 78 41.28 13.97 -5.44
CA LEU A 78 40.03 13.37 -4.97
C LEU A 78 39.53 13.87 -3.61
N THR A 79 40.29 14.69 -2.88
CA THR A 79 39.95 15.10 -1.50
C THR A 79 40.09 16.60 -1.25
N SER A 80 40.71 17.36 -2.15
CA SER A 80 40.88 18.81 -2.00
C SER A 80 39.68 19.58 -2.54
N ARG A 81 39.29 20.66 -1.84
CA ARG A 81 38.36 21.69 -2.33
C ARG A 81 38.80 22.36 -3.65
N GLN A 82 40.10 22.40 -3.91
CA GLN A 82 40.65 22.94 -5.15
C GLN A 82 40.69 21.88 -6.28
N GLY A 83 40.32 20.63 -5.96
CA GLY A 83 40.22 19.51 -6.89
C GLY A 83 38.75 19.09 -7.09
N LEU A 84 38.46 17.80 -6.97
CA LEU A 84 37.15 17.22 -7.25
C LEU A 84 36.19 17.24 -6.05
N GLY A 85 36.61 17.77 -4.89
CA GLY A 85 35.88 17.53 -3.62
C GLY A 85 35.94 16.04 -3.24
N PHE A 86 35.55 15.64 -2.03
CA PHE A 86 35.69 14.22 -1.61
C PHE A 86 34.86 13.27 -2.50
N ALA A 87 35.50 12.70 -3.52
CA ALA A 87 34.82 11.99 -4.63
C ALA A 87 35.33 10.55 -4.81
N VAL A 88 35.66 9.88 -3.70
CA VAL A 88 36.23 8.52 -3.70
C VAL A 88 35.11 7.48 -3.80
N LYS A 89 34.92 6.87 -4.99
CA LYS A 89 34.00 5.73 -5.20
C LYS A 89 34.77 4.40 -5.25
N ALA A 90 34.80 3.63 -4.16
CA ALA A 90 35.50 2.35 -4.08
C ALA A 90 34.54 1.18 -3.75
N PRO A 91 34.59 0.05 -4.50
CA PRO A 91 33.63 -1.04 -4.33
C PRO A 91 33.78 -1.84 -3.02
N ASP A 92 34.95 -1.84 -2.35
CA ASP A 92 35.12 -2.20 -0.93
C ASP A 92 36.59 -2.03 -0.46
N GLY A 93 36.84 -1.91 0.85
CA GLY A 93 38.19 -1.92 1.46
C GLY A 93 38.62 -0.64 2.19
N VAL A 94 39.94 -0.45 2.36
CA VAL A 94 40.54 0.72 3.07
C VAL A 94 40.18 2.04 2.39
N MET A 95 40.02 2.06 1.06
CA MET A 95 39.64 3.26 0.31
C MET A 95 38.17 3.69 0.54
N ARG A 96 37.25 2.74 0.78
CA ARG A 96 35.88 3.05 1.23
C ARG A 96 35.89 3.70 2.62
N ARG A 97 36.76 3.24 3.52
CA ARG A 97 36.93 3.86 4.85
C ARG A 97 37.54 5.26 4.79
N ILE A 98 38.34 5.56 3.75
CA ILE A 98 38.88 6.91 3.50
C ILE A 98 37.80 7.82 2.92
N GLY A 99 36.93 7.31 2.04
CA GLY A 99 35.70 7.99 1.62
C GLY A 99 34.81 8.34 2.81
N GLN A 100 34.52 7.34 3.66
CA GLN A 100 33.73 7.49 4.89
C GLN A 100 34.38 8.39 5.95
N ALA A 101 35.71 8.53 5.95
CA ALA A 101 36.41 9.46 6.83
C ALA A 101 36.38 10.90 6.30
N GLY A 102 36.25 11.09 4.98
CA GLY A 102 36.02 12.39 4.35
C GLY A 102 34.66 12.99 4.63
N GLU A 103 33.63 12.13 4.71
CA GLU A 103 32.25 12.45 5.11
C GLU A 103 32.20 13.08 6.53
N VAL A 104 33.10 12.67 7.44
CA VAL A 104 33.21 13.27 8.78
C VAL A 104 33.74 14.72 8.76
N PHE A 105 34.36 15.16 7.65
CA PHE A 105 34.89 16.52 7.48
C PHE A 105 33.95 17.47 6.72
N GLY A 106 32.76 17.02 6.28
CA GLY A 106 31.69 17.84 5.67
C GLY A 106 32.14 18.57 4.40
N GLN A 107 32.58 17.81 3.40
CA GLN A 107 33.24 18.33 2.20
C GLN A 107 32.59 17.77 0.95
N GLU A 108 31.66 18.51 0.38
CA GLU A 108 30.89 18.11 -0.80
C GLU A 108 31.76 17.86 -2.05
N SER A 109 31.34 16.89 -2.86
CA SER A 109 31.89 16.64 -4.19
C SER A 109 31.62 17.81 -5.13
N LEU A 110 32.60 18.20 -5.95
CA LEU A 110 32.43 19.21 -6.99
C LEU A 110 31.29 18.81 -7.96
N ALA A 111 31.17 17.52 -8.27
CA ALA A 111 30.09 17.03 -9.13
C ALA A 111 28.71 17.26 -8.48
N ALA A 112 28.58 17.01 -7.17
CA ALA A 112 27.34 17.24 -6.43
C ALA A 112 26.98 18.73 -6.39
N LEU A 113 27.95 19.61 -6.12
CA LEU A 113 27.76 21.06 -6.13
C LEU A 113 27.29 21.60 -7.50
N ILE A 114 27.86 21.08 -8.60
CA ILE A 114 27.44 21.43 -9.95
C ILE A 114 26.01 20.92 -10.21
N ALA A 115 25.70 19.68 -9.84
CA ALA A 115 24.35 19.11 -9.97
C ALA A 115 23.30 19.91 -9.18
N VAL A 116 23.61 20.28 -7.92
CA VAL A 116 22.78 21.14 -7.07
C VAL A 116 22.57 22.52 -7.71
N SER A 117 23.57 23.08 -8.39
CA SER A 117 23.42 24.34 -9.13
C SER A 117 22.41 24.20 -10.28
N SER A 118 22.42 23.08 -11.02
CA SER A 118 21.38 22.77 -12.00
C SER A 118 20.00 22.68 -11.35
N LEU A 119 19.86 21.96 -10.24
CA LEU A 119 18.58 21.80 -9.52
C LEU A 119 18.04 23.14 -9.01
N ARG A 120 18.90 24.05 -8.54
CA ARG A 120 18.51 25.41 -8.15
C ARG A 120 17.98 26.23 -9.33
N LEU A 121 18.58 26.09 -10.52
CA LEU A 121 18.05 26.73 -11.74
C LEU A 121 16.69 26.16 -12.15
N ARG A 122 16.47 24.85 -11.98
CA ARG A 122 15.15 24.22 -12.20
C ARG A 122 14.10 24.78 -11.27
N ILE A 123 14.39 24.81 -9.96
CA ILE A 123 13.51 25.43 -8.96
C ILE A 123 13.21 26.89 -9.35
N ALA A 124 14.23 27.67 -9.76
CA ALA A 124 14.02 29.04 -10.21
C ALA A 124 13.11 29.13 -11.46
N ALA A 125 13.28 28.24 -12.43
CA ALA A 125 12.42 28.17 -13.61
C ALA A 125 10.97 27.82 -13.26
N THR A 126 10.75 26.80 -12.43
CA THR A 126 9.42 26.41 -11.93
C THR A 126 8.79 27.55 -11.14
N THR A 127 9.58 28.30 -10.39
CA THR A 127 9.08 29.42 -9.60
C THR A 127 8.63 30.61 -10.45
N LEU A 128 9.18 30.79 -11.65
CA LEU A 128 8.68 31.77 -12.62
C LEU A 128 7.32 31.35 -13.21
N GLU A 129 7.12 30.05 -13.38
CA GLU A 129 5.86 29.43 -13.83
C GLU A 129 4.78 29.47 -12.74
N HIS A 130 5.20 29.36 -11.48
CA HIS A 130 4.36 29.31 -10.28
C HIS A 130 4.69 30.44 -9.29
N PRO A 131 4.35 31.71 -9.58
CA PRO A 131 4.65 32.84 -8.70
C PRO A 131 4.00 32.72 -7.31
N GLU A 132 2.94 31.93 -7.18
CA GLU A 132 2.30 31.58 -5.90
C GLU A 132 3.26 30.90 -4.91
N LEU A 133 4.29 30.19 -5.40
CA LEU A 133 5.32 29.59 -4.56
C LEU A 133 6.15 30.65 -3.83
N LEU A 134 6.42 31.80 -4.46
CA LEU A 134 7.14 32.90 -3.80
C LEU A 134 6.23 33.83 -3.04
N ALA A 135 4.94 33.89 -3.37
CA ALA A 135 3.98 34.71 -2.65
C ALA A 135 3.84 34.28 -1.18
N ASP A 136 3.97 32.97 -0.90
CA ASP A 136 3.92 32.42 0.45
C ASP A 136 5.26 32.65 1.22
N PRO A 137 5.25 33.33 2.38
CA PRO A 137 6.46 33.57 3.16
C PRO A 137 7.12 32.31 3.72
N GLY A 138 6.35 31.26 4.00
CA GLY A 138 6.86 29.97 4.47
C GLY A 138 7.60 29.22 3.36
N MET A 139 7.01 29.17 2.17
CA MET A 139 7.58 28.56 0.98
C MET A 139 8.82 29.31 0.50
N ARG A 140 8.78 30.65 0.49
CA ARG A 140 9.95 31.47 0.18
C ARG A 140 11.11 31.18 1.13
N ARG A 141 10.86 31.14 2.44
CA ARG A 141 11.87 30.78 3.44
C ARG A 141 12.43 29.37 3.26
N LEU A 142 11.59 28.41 2.91
CA LEU A 142 12.04 27.04 2.66
C LEU A 142 12.91 26.97 1.40
N THR A 143 12.45 27.56 0.31
CA THR A 143 13.17 27.61 -0.96
C THR A 143 14.51 28.32 -0.80
N GLU A 144 14.54 29.49 -0.12
CA GLU A 144 15.77 30.20 0.22
C GLU A 144 16.70 29.36 1.11
N ALA A 145 16.17 28.63 2.10
CA ALA A 145 16.99 27.81 2.98
C ALA A 145 17.61 26.60 2.26
N VAL A 146 16.88 26.00 1.32
CA VAL A 146 17.38 24.90 0.49
C VAL A 146 18.41 25.41 -0.52
N VAL A 147 18.13 26.54 -1.17
CA VAL A 147 19.07 27.19 -2.10
C VAL A 147 20.33 27.69 -1.38
N ALA A 148 20.23 28.09 -0.12
CA ALA A 148 21.37 28.57 0.67
C ALA A 148 22.13 27.46 1.41
N ASP A 149 21.75 26.19 1.23
CA ASP A 149 22.37 25.03 1.89
C ASP A 149 22.38 25.15 3.43
N ARG A 150 21.20 25.35 4.02
CA ARG A 150 21.04 25.50 5.47
C ARG A 150 20.13 24.45 6.05
N ASP A 151 20.58 23.20 6.17
CA ASP A 151 19.77 22.05 6.63
C ASP A 151 18.87 22.32 7.84
N LEU A 152 19.42 22.92 8.89
CA LEU A 152 18.68 23.27 10.10
C LEU A 152 17.63 24.35 9.86
N ALA A 153 17.89 25.30 8.95
CA ALA A 153 16.91 26.30 8.55
C ALA A 153 15.85 25.71 7.62
N SER A 154 16.22 24.81 6.71
CA SER A 154 15.32 24.09 5.81
C SER A 154 14.34 23.21 6.59
N LEU A 155 14.83 22.43 7.55
CA LEU A 155 13.98 21.62 8.44
C LEU A 155 13.05 22.49 9.31
N ARG A 156 13.53 23.63 9.80
CA ARG A 156 12.70 24.57 10.56
C ARG A 156 11.64 25.22 9.68
N ALA A 157 12.00 25.63 8.47
CA ALA A 157 11.10 26.24 7.50
C ALA A 157 10.02 25.24 7.06
N LEU A 158 10.40 23.99 6.77
CA LEU A 158 9.45 22.92 6.44
C LEU A 158 8.51 22.63 7.62
N ARG A 159 9.03 22.50 8.85
CA ARG A 159 8.19 22.30 10.04
C ARG A 159 7.25 23.48 10.28
N ALA A 160 7.70 24.71 10.05
CA ALA A 160 6.86 25.90 10.16
C ALA A 160 5.76 25.90 9.10
N LEU A 161 6.09 25.60 7.83
CA LEU A 161 5.14 25.49 6.73
C LEU A 161 4.05 24.45 7.02
N VAL A 162 4.44 23.26 7.47
CA VAL A 162 3.50 22.18 7.85
C VAL A 162 2.64 22.59 9.07
N LYS A 163 3.22 23.30 10.04
CA LYS A 163 2.49 23.78 11.23
C LYS A 163 1.46 24.85 10.87
N ASP A 164 1.81 25.77 9.97
CA ASP A 164 0.99 26.93 9.63
C ASP A 164 -0.15 26.57 8.66
N ARG A 165 0.12 25.71 7.66
CA ARG A 165 -0.86 25.33 6.62
C ARG A 165 -1.48 23.94 6.78
N GLY A 166 -0.98 23.13 7.71
CA GLY A 166 -1.31 21.71 7.78
C GLY A 166 -0.56 20.88 6.72
N SER A 167 -0.49 19.57 6.94
CA SER A 167 0.34 18.68 6.12
C SER A 167 -0.12 18.55 4.67
N GLN A 168 -1.42 18.48 4.40
CA GLN A 168 -1.96 18.31 3.05
C GLN A 168 -1.68 19.52 2.16
N GLN A 169 -1.95 20.72 2.68
CA GLN A 169 -1.75 21.94 1.91
C GLN A 169 -0.25 22.26 1.75
N ALA A 170 0.57 21.99 2.77
CA ALA A 170 2.02 22.07 2.64
C ALA A 170 2.57 21.12 1.56
N LEU A 171 2.09 19.87 1.50
CA LEU A 171 2.49 18.91 0.47
C LEU A 171 2.13 19.40 -0.93
N SER A 172 0.89 19.84 -1.13
CA SER A 172 0.40 20.30 -2.45
C SER A 172 1.13 21.54 -2.96
N SER A 173 1.46 22.47 -2.05
CA SER A 173 2.26 23.65 -2.39
C SER A 173 3.72 23.33 -2.69
N LEU A 174 4.25 22.22 -2.20
CA LEU A 174 5.62 21.82 -2.49
C LEU A 174 5.74 21.02 -3.79
N THR A 175 4.70 20.26 -4.16
CA THR A 175 4.71 19.28 -5.25
C THR A 175 5.50 19.72 -6.49
N PRO A 176 5.31 20.92 -7.07
CA PRO A 176 6.00 21.30 -8.31
C PRO A 176 7.53 21.30 -8.25
N ILE A 177 8.11 21.44 -7.04
CA ILE A 177 9.56 21.48 -6.81
C ILE A 177 10.05 20.29 -5.95
N MET A 178 9.17 19.37 -5.57
CA MET A 178 9.51 18.28 -4.64
C MET A 178 10.64 17.37 -5.16
N PRO A 179 10.65 16.94 -6.43
CA PRO A 179 11.74 16.10 -6.94
C PRO A 179 13.10 16.80 -6.83
N GLU A 180 13.18 18.09 -7.15
CA GLU A 180 14.41 18.88 -7.01
C GLU A 180 14.83 19.01 -5.54
N LEU A 181 13.89 19.23 -4.62
CA LEU A 181 14.18 19.31 -3.18
C LEU A 181 14.72 17.99 -2.64
N PHE A 182 14.16 16.86 -3.08
CA PHE A 182 14.66 15.53 -2.70
C PHE A 182 16.04 15.25 -3.30
N ALA A 183 16.27 15.62 -4.56
CA ALA A 183 17.56 15.48 -5.20
C ALA A 183 18.65 16.33 -4.51
N ILE A 184 18.36 17.59 -4.18
CA ILE A 184 19.29 18.47 -3.45
C ILE A 184 19.62 17.85 -2.09
N ARG A 185 18.62 17.39 -1.34
CA ARG A 185 18.84 16.77 -0.04
C ARG A 185 19.71 15.52 -0.14
N ALA A 186 19.37 14.59 -1.05
CA ALA A 186 20.12 13.35 -1.20
C ALA A 186 21.56 13.57 -1.71
N LEU A 187 21.82 14.64 -2.47
CA LEU A 187 23.18 14.98 -2.90
C LEU A 187 24.02 15.68 -1.84
N LEU A 188 23.40 16.23 -0.78
CA LEU A 188 24.05 17.03 0.25
C LEU A 188 24.09 16.35 1.63
N ASP A 189 23.19 15.40 1.92
CA ASP A 189 23.13 14.74 3.23
C ASP A 189 24.16 13.61 3.43
N GLU A 190 25.01 13.39 2.42
CA GLU A 190 26.15 12.46 2.42
C GLU A 190 25.78 11.02 2.84
N ASP A 191 24.52 10.60 2.63
CA ASP A 191 24.06 9.22 2.89
C ASP A 191 24.25 8.34 1.63
N PRO A 192 25.19 7.37 1.65
CA PRO A 192 25.43 6.50 0.49
C PRO A 192 24.19 5.69 0.06
N GLY A 193 23.21 5.54 0.95
CA GLY A 193 21.96 4.85 0.65
C GLY A 193 21.04 5.61 -0.30
N ASN A 194 21.01 6.94 -0.25
CA ASN A 194 20.12 7.78 -1.07
C ASN A 194 20.86 8.52 -2.21
N ASP A 195 22.19 8.59 -2.19
CA ASP A 195 23.03 9.21 -3.22
C ASP A 195 22.65 8.78 -4.65
N ALA A 196 22.41 7.48 -4.85
CA ALA A 196 22.01 6.95 -6.15
C ALA A 196 20.68 7.53 -6.64
N ALA A 197 19.71 7.71 -5.73
CA ALA A 197 18.42 8.33 -6.03
C ALA A 197 18.58 9.84 -6.28
N GLY A 198 19.42 10.53 -5.51
CA GLY A 198 19.73 11.95 -5.74
C GLY A 198 20.31 12.21 -7.13
N TRP A 199 21.28 11.38 -7.55
CA TRP A 199 21.83 11.43 -8.91
C TRP A 199 20.82 11.05 -9.99
N ALA A 200 19.98 10.05 -9.75
CA ALA A 200 18.93 9.64 -10.69
C ALA A 200 17.93 10.79 -10.96
N LEU A 201 17.41 11.42 -9.91
CA LEU A 201 16.55 12.61 -10.03
C LEU A 201 17.27 13.79 -10.71
N ALA A 202 18.52 14.03 -10.35
CA ALA A 202 19.29 15.12 -10.94
C ALA A 202 19.52 14.91 -12.43
N THR A 203 19.75 13.67 -12.89
CA THR A 203 20.13 13.33 -14.26
C THR A 203 18.99 12.78 -15.13
N GLY A 204 17.79 12.63 -14.57
CA GLY A 204 16.63 12.06 -15.28
C GLY A 204 16.81 10.58 -15.61
N ARG A 205 17.47 9.82 -14.73
CA ARG A 205 17.62 8.36 -14.83
C ARG A 205 16.59 7.65 -13.94
N ASP A 206 16.34 6.38 -14.25
CA ASP A 206 15.42 5.55 -13.47
C ASP A 206 15.83 5.45 -11.99
N LEU A 207 14.84 5.61 -11.12
CA LEU A 207 14.98 5.40 -9.69
C LEU A 207 15.10 3.90 -9.38
N ALA A 208 16.22 3.47 -8.80
CA ALA A 208 16.42 2.10 -8.32
C ALA A 208 16.21 1.95 -6.79
N THR A 209 16.11 3.07 -6.05
CA THR A 209 15.96 3.12 -4.59
C THR A 209 15.00 4.25 -4.19
N ASP A 210 14.34 4.11 -3.03
CA ASP A 210 13.51 5.18 -2.47
C ASP A 210 14.36 6.43 -2.15
N PRO A 211 14.07 7.63 -2.71
CA PRO A 211 14.84 8.85 -2.47
C PRO A 211 14.84 9.32 -1.01
N LEU A 212 13.91 8.88 -0.16
CA LEU A 212 13.84 9.29 1.24
C LEU A 212 14.67 8.42 2.20
N LYS A 213 14.83 7.13 1.90
CA LYS A 213 15.41 6.15 2.82
C LYS A 213 16.45 5.23 2.20
N GLY A 214 16.72 5.36 0.90
CA GLY A 214 17.68 4.50 0.20
C GLY A 214 17.31 3.02 0.18
N ILE A 215 16.03 2.69 0.39
CA ILE A 215 15.59 1.30 0.44
C ILE A 215 15.57 0.74 -0.97
N ASP A 216 16.30 -0.36 -1.19
CA ASP A 216 16.28 -1.11 -2.45
C ASP A 216 14.89 -1.69 -2.70
N VAL A 217 14.36 -1.36 -3.88
CA VAL A 217 13.05 -1.81 -4.38
C VAL A 217 12.93 -3.35 -4.32
N ARG A 218 14.02 -4.09 -4.54
CA ARG A 218 14.04 -5.57 -4.52
C ARG A 218 13.65 -6.17 -3.18
N HIS A 219 13.86 -5.45 -2.08
CA HIS A 219 13.43 -5.89 -0.75
C HIS A 219 11.93 -5.70 -0.52
N LEU A 220 11.32 -4.72 -1.19
CA LEU A 220 9.90 -4.43 -1.11
C LEU A 220 9.09 -5.31 -2.08
N SER A 221 9.61 -5.58 -3.28
CA SER A 221 8.97 -6.50 -4.24
C SER A 221 8.85 -7.93 -3.70
N ALA A 222 9.74 -8.35 -2.79
CA ALA A 222 9.64 -9.63 -2.07
C ALA A 222 8.41 -9.72 -1.13
N LEU A 223 7.72 -8.60 -0.85
CA LEU A 223 6.48 -8.57 -0.08
C LEU A 223 5.24 -8.72 -0.98
N ASP A 224 5.37 -8.51 -2.29
CA ASP A 224 4.29 -8.54 -3.29
C ASP A 224 4.28 -9.89 -4.05
N VAL A 225 3.98 -10.96 -3.31
CA VAL A 225 4.12 -12.38 -3.75
C VAL A 225 2.81 -13.02 -4.25
N GLY A 226 1.81 -12.22 -4.60
CA GLY A 226 0.55 -12.73 -5.14
C GLY A 226 0.76 -13.44 -6.49
N GLU A 227 0.04 -14.53 -6.77
CA GLU A 227 0.02 -15.14 -8.11
C GLU A 227 -0.64 -14.22 -9.14
N GLY A 228 -1.54 -13.32 -8.71
CA GLY A 228 -2.37 -12.52 -9.58
C GLY A 228 -3.50 -13.33 -10.20
N ALA A 229 -4.73 -12.90 -10.00
CA ALA A 229 -5.92 -13.54 -10.56
C ALA A 229 -7.01 -12.53 -10.87
N ALA A 230 -7.96 -12.95 -11.68
CA ALA A 230 -9.12 -12.19 -12.11
C ALA A 230 -10.33 -13.11 -12.15
N ASP A 231 -11.39 -12.75 -11.43
CA ASP A 231 -12.67 -13.44 -11.49
C ASP A 231 -13.72 -12.52 -12.13
N PRO A 232 -14.54 -13.01 -13.08
CA PRO A 232 -15.60 -12.20 -13.67
C PRO A 232 -16.64 -11.84 -12.60
N VAL A 233 -17.10 -10.58 -12.62
CA VAL A 233 -18.13 -10.07 -11.72
C VAL A 233 -19.17 -9.32 -12.52
N GLU A 234 -20.44 -9.52 -12.21
CA GLU A 234 -21.54 -8.76 -12.81
C GLU A 234 -21.55 -7.33 -12.27
N LEU A 235 -21.76 -6.37 -13.17
CA LEU A 235 -22.04 -4.99 -12.76
C LEU A 235 -23.38 -4.95 -12.04
N SER A 236 -23.47 -4.20 -10.95
CA SER A 236 -24.73 -4.05 -10.23
C SER A 236 -25.78 -3.31 -11.09
N PRO A 237 -27.08 -3.46 -10.81
CA PRO A 237 -28.13 -2.74 -11.52
C PRO A 237 -28.03 -1.20 -11.45
N LEU A 238 -27.23 -0.68 -10.51
CA LEU A 238 -26.94 0.76 -10.39
C LEU A 238 -25.75 1.18 -11.25
N GLU A 239 -24.76 0.31 -11.47
CA GLU A 239 -23.54 0.59 -12.23
C GLU A 239 -23.76 0.41 -13.74
N GLU A 240 -24.47 -0.65 -14.15
CA GLU A 240 -24.67 -0.99 -15.56
C GLU A 240 -25.21 0.17 -16.42
N PRO A 241 -26.20 0.97 -15.97
CA PRO A 241 -26.69 2.11 -16.74
C PRO A 241 -25.68 3.26 -16.86
N GLN A 242 -24.68 3.33 -15.99
CA GLN A 242 -23.66 4.39 -15.95
C GLN A 242 -22.45 4.06 -16.83
N ILE A 243 -22.24 2.79 -17.17
CA ILE A 243 -21.17 2.38 -18.08
C ILE A 243 -21.44 2.91 -19.48
N ALA A 244 -20.45 3.61 -20.02
CA ALA A 244 -20.50 4.23 -21.33
C ALA A 244 -20.65 3.17 -22.43
N LYS A 245 -21.59 3.42 -23.35
CA LYS A 245 -21.87 2.59 -24.52
C LYS A 245 -21.16 3.07 -25.80
N SER A 246 -20.41 4.16 -25.69
CA SER A 246 -19.61 4.78 -26.75
C SER A 246 -18.19 5.02 -26.25
N GLY A 247 -17.19 4.71 -27.06
CA GLY A 247 -15.79 4.78 -26.63
C GLY A 247 -15.12 6.15 -26.78
N THR A 248 -15.64 7.18 -26.13
CA THR A 248 -14.94 8.47 -26.00
C THR A 248 -14.02 8.45 -24.79
N LEU A 249 -12.99 9.31 -24.75
CA LEU A 249 -12.11 9.47 -23.59
C LEU A 249 -12.92 9.68 -22.30
N MET A 250 -13.86 10.63 -22.33
CA MET A 250 -14.71 10.92 -21.18
C MET A 250 -15.59 9.74 -20.77
N GLY A 251 -16.06 8.94 -21.73
CA GLY A 251 -16.79 7.70 -21.46
C GLY A 251 -15.91 6.68 -20.73
N PHE A 252 -14.68 6.48 -21.22
CA PHE A 252 -13.72 5.56 -20.61
C PHE A 252 -13.28 5.99 -19.21
N LEU A 253 -13.02 7.28 -18.98
CA LEU A 253 -12.68 7.78 -17.64
C LEU A 253 -13.88 7.70 -16.68
N ARG A 254 -15.10 7.94 -17.16
CA ARG A 254 -16.33 7.75 -16.36
C ARG A 254 -16.55 6.28 -16.00
N ASN A 255 -16.22 5.34 -16.89
CA ASN A 255 -16.23 3.91 -16.56
C ASN A 255 -15.28 3.61 -15.40
N ILE A 256 -14.05 4.15 -15.43
CA ILE A 256 -13.07 4.01 -14.34
C ILE A 256 -13.64 4.60 -13.03
N ALA A 257 -14.30 5.75 -13.09
CA ALA A 257 -14.92 6.37 -11.92
C ALA A 257 -16.08 5.53 -11.34
N VAL A 258 -16.84 4.81 -12.18
CA VAL A 258 -17.95 3.94 -11.75
C VAL A 258 -17.44 2.71 -11.01
N LEU A 259 -16.33 2.11 -11.44
CA LEU A 259 -15.81 0.89 -10.82
C LEU A 259 -15.40 1.09 -9.36
N VAL A 260 -15.13 2.34 -8.93
CA VAL A 260 -14.53 2.66 -7.63
C VAL A 260 -13.14 1.98 -7.52
N ASN A 261 -12.23 2.52 -6.73
CA ASN A 261 -10.95 1.86 -6.51
C ASN A 261 -11.15 0.70 -5.51
N ASP A 262 -11.69 -0.43 -5.98
CA ASP A 262 -12.03 -1.60 -5.15
C ASP A 262 -11.40 -2.91 -5.65
N GLY A 263 -10.40 -2.83 -6.54
CA GLY A 263 -9.78 -4.00 -7.14
C GLY A 263 -10.41 -4.44 -8.47
N ARG A 264 -11.45 -3.77 -8.97
CA ARG A 264 -12.09 -4.13 -10.24
C ARG A 264 -11.45 -3.44 -11.45
N ILE A 265 -11.51 -4.12 -12.59
CA ILE A 265 -11.26 -3.56 -13.93
C ILE A 265 -12.44 -3.84 -14.85
N LEU A 266 -12.52 -3.12 -15.96
CA LEU A 266 -13.53 -3.34 -17.00
C LEU A 266 -12.86 -3.60 -18.34
N ILE A 267 -13.35 -4.59 -19.07
CA ILE A 267 -13.01 -4.85 -20.47
C ILE A 267 -14.26 -4.60 -21.31
N GLN A 268 -14.11 -3.81 -22.38
CA GLN A 268 -15.19 -3.51 -23.34
C GLN A 268 -14.82 -3.96 -24.76
N ASP A 269 -15.81 -4.50 -25.48
CA ASP A 269 -15.71 -4.85 -26.89
C ASP A 269 -16.31 -3.71 -27.72
N VAL A 270 -15.51 -3.09 -28.56
CA VAL A 270 -15.90 -2.02 -29.48
C VAL A 270 -15.99 -2.59 -30.89
N ARG A 271 -17.17 -2.54 -31.50
CA ARG A 271 -17.36 -3.05 -32.87
C ARG A 271 -17.27 -1.92 -33.89
N ALA A 272 -16.26 -1.98 -34.74
CA ALA A 272 -16.07 -1.07 -35.85
C ALA A 272 -17.06 -1.34 -37.01
N PRO A 273 -17.31 -0.36 -37.90
CA PRO A 273 -18.26 -0.50 -39.01
C PRO A 273 -17.88 -1.58 -40.03
N ASP A 274 -16.59 -1.89 -40.15
CA ASP A 274 -16.04 -2.95 -40.99
C ASP A 274 -16.24 -4.36 -40.39
N GLY A 275 -16.77 -4.45 -39.17
CA GLY A 275 -16.99 -5.69 -38.43
C GLY A 275 -15.84 -6.10 -37.52
N THR A 276 -14.71 -5.38 -37.54
CA THR A 276 -13.56 -5.61 -36.65
C THR A 276 -13.98 -5.32 -35.20
N VAL A 277 -13.55 -6.18 -34.27
CA VAL A 277 -13.77 -5.97 -32.84
C VAL A 277 -12.45 -5.57 -32.20
N ARG A 278 -12.46 -4.41 -31.54
CA ARG A 278 -11.35 -3.86 -30.78
C ARG A 278 -11.69 -3.89 -29.30
N TYR A 279 -10.68 -3.91 -28.44
CA TYR A 279 -10.91 -4.06 -27.00
C TYR A 279 -10.33 -2.89 -26.23
N VAL A 280 -11.05 -2.48 -25.18
CA VAL A 280 -10.62 -1.41 -24.29
C VAL A 280 -10.51 -1.96 -22.87
N LEU A 281 -9.33 -1.82 -22.27
CA LEU A 281 -9.08 -2.18 -20.88
C LEU A 281 -9.07 -0.91 -20.02
N HIS A 282 -9.98 -0.84 -19.04
CA HIS A 282 -10.09 0.24 -18.07
C HIS A 282 -9.49 -0.17 -16.74
N ALA A 283 -8.47 0.56 -16.28
CA ALA A 283 -7.76 0.28 -15.04
C ALA A 283 -7.88 1.43 -14.03
N PRO A 284 -8.66 1.26 -12.95
CA PRO A 284 -8.68 2.20 -11.82
C PRO A 284 -7.38 2.24 -11.02
N GLY A 285 -7.26 3.28 -10.21
CA GLY A 285 -6.16 3.47 -9.25
C GLY A 285 -6.29 2.62 -7.99
N MET A 286 -5.40 2.88 -7.02
CA MET A 286 -5.34 2.10 -5.77
C MET A 286 -6.57 2.24 -4.88
N ALA A 287 -6.95 1.17 -4.20
CA ALA A 287 -8.06 1.17 -3.25
C ALA A 287 -7.72 1.96 -1.98
N PRO A 288 -8.59 2.89 -1.51
CA PRO A 288 -8.34 3.60 -0.27
C PRO A 288 -8.47 2.65 0.93
N GLY A 289 -7.40 2.49 1.71
CA GLY A 289 -7.45 1.66 2.92
C GLY A 289 -6.12 1.00 3.24
N GLN A 290 -6.15 0.03 4.17
CA GLN A 290 -5.00 -0.83 4.43
C GLN A 290 -4.85 -1.87 3.32
N PRO A 291 -3.61 -2.36 3.04
CA PRO A 291 -3.35 -3.53 2.23
C PRO A 291 -4.35 -4.64 2.52
N ARG A 292 -5.22 -4.92 1.56
CA ARG A 292 -6.13 -6.06 1.66
C ARG A 292 -5.46 -7.17 0.88
N ASN A 293 -5.06 -8.25 1.58
CA ASN A 293 -4.40 -9.43 0.97
C ASN A 293 -5.25 -10.16 -0.11
N ASP A 294 -6.40 -9.60 -0.49
CA ASP A 294 -7.30 -10.08 -1.53
C ASP A 294 -7.37 -9.14 -2.74
N SER A 295 -6.82 -7.93 -2.70
CA SER A 295 -6.81 -6.98 -3.81
C SER A 295 -5.40 -6.48 -4.10
N PRO A 296 -4.92 -6.63 -5.35
CA PRO A 296 -3.60 -6.15 -5.74
C PRO A 296 -3.49 -4.62 -5.84
N GLN A 297 -4.62 -3.89 -5.79
CA GLN A 297 -4.70 -2.42 -5.80
C GLN A 297 -4.45 -1.83 -4.40
N ASP A 298 -3.26 -2.03 -3.83
CA ASP A 298 -2.89 -1.45 -2.54
C ASP A 298 -1.62 -0.60 -2.60
N PHE A 299 -1.30 0.12 -1.52
CA PHE A 299 -0.12 1.00 -1.49
C PHE A 299 1.20 0.26 -1.75
N VAL A 300 1.33 -0.99 -1.30
CA VAL A 300 2.53 -1.80 -1.54
C VAL A 300 2.59 -2.24 -3.00
N GLY A 301 1.46 -2.66 -3.57
CA GLY A 301 1.30 -2.97 -5.00
C GLY A 301 1.64 -1.76 -5.88
N ALA A 302 1.05 -0.60 -5.61
CA ALA A 302 1.27 0.63 -6.36
C ALA A 302 2.74 1.05 -6.34
N TRP A 303 3.39 0.92 -5.18
CA TRP A 303 4.81 1.18 -5.05
C TRP A 303 5.67 0.15 -5.80
N ASN A 304 5.31 -1.14 -5.76
CA ASN A 304 6.03 -2.17 -6.53
C ASN A 304 5.90 -1.91 -8.05
N ASN A 305 4.70 -1.54 -8.52
CA ASN A 305 4.40 -1.27 -9.92
C ASN A 305 5.23 -0.10 -10.49
N LEU A 306 5.65 0.87 -9.67
CA LEU A 306 6.56 1.94 -10.11
C LEU A 306 7.88 1.36 -10.66
N PHE A 307 8.40 0.31 -10.03
CA PHE A 307 9.78 -0.14 -10.26
C PHE A 307 9.88 -1.56 -10.82
N SER A 308 8.77 -2.30 -10.87
CA SER A 308 8.68 -3.65 -11.42
C SER A 308 7.63 -3.69 -12.53
N THR A 309 7.95 -4.34 -13.65
CA THR A 309 7.01 -4.61 -14.75
C THR A 309 6.06 -5.77 -14.42
N GLU A 310 6.45 -6.65 -13.52
CA GLU A 310 5.67 -7.79 -13.07
C GLU A 310 5.13 -7.59 -11.65
N SER A 311 3.81 -7.76 -11.48
CA SER A 311 3.11 -7.72 -10.19
C SER A 311 1.89 -8.64 -10.22
N PRO A 312 1.27 -8.96 -9.07
CA PRO A 312 0.00 -9.69 -9.05
C PRO A 312 -1.08 -8.93 -9.85
N TYR A 313 -0.95 -7.61 -9.96
CA TYR A 313 -1.89 -6.77 -10.67
C TYR A 313 -1.78 -6.94 -12.20
N THR A 314 -0.56 -6.89 -12.76
CA THR A 314 -0.34 -7.13 -14.21
C THR A 314 -0.65 -8.57 -14.61
N ARG A 315 -0.39 -9.55 -13.74
CA ARG A 315 -0.84 -10.94 -13.93
C ARG A 315 -2.36 -11.08 -13.88
N GLY A 316 -3.02 -10.33 -13.00
CA GLY A 316 -4.47 -10.21 -12.96
C GLY A 316 -5.05 -9.69 -14.28
N PHE A 317 -4.46 -8.64 -14.88
CA PHE A 317 -4.90 -8.13 -16.19
C PHE A 317 -4.80 -9.20 -17.28
N ARG A 318 -3.67 -9.91 -17.38
CA ARG A 318 -3.49 -11.01 -18.34
C ARG A 318 -4.57 -12.07 -18.17
N GLN A 319 -4.83 -12.51 -16.94
CA GLN A 319 -5.87 -13.50 -16.67
C GLN A 319 -7.28 -12.98 -17.01
N ALA A 320 -7.59 -11.71 -16.73
CA ALA A 320 -8.87 -11.10 -17.08
C ALA A 320 -9.10 -11.12 -18.60
N MET A 321 -8.08 -10.73 -19.37
CA MET A 321 -8.13 -10.72 -20.84
C MET A 321 -8.29 -12.12 -21.42
N GLU A 322 -7.55 -13.11 -20.89
CA GLU A 322 -7.70 -14.51 -21.29
C GLU A 322 -9.10 -15.05 -21.00
N ARG A 323 -9.64 -14.78 -19.81
CA ARG A 323 -11.02 -15.17 -19.45
C ARG A 323 -12.07 -14.41 -20.25
N HIS A 324 -11.77 -13.20 -20.70
CA HIS A 324 -12.65 -12.43 -21.59
C HIS A 324 -12.73 -13.06 -22.98
N GLY A 325 -11.67 -13.78 -23.38
CA GLY A 325 -11.55 -14.42 -24.68
C GLY A 325 -11.06 -13.46 -25.76
N ILE A 326 -10.18 -12.51 -25.41
CA ILE A 326 -9.56 -11.62 -26.40
C ILE A 326 -8.65 -12.48 -27.31
N PRO A 327 -8.84 -12.45 -28.64
CA PRO A 327 -8.05 -13.25 -29.56
C PRO A 327 -6.63 -12.69 -29.71
N ASP A 328 -5.68 -13.56 -30.04
CA ASP A 328 -4.32 -13.16 -30.39
C ASP A 328 -4.35 -12.23 -31.62
N GLY A 329 -3.52 -11.18 -31.61
CA GLY A 329 -3.48 -10.13 -32.62
C GLY A 329 -4.60 -9.09 -32.52
N ALA A 330 -5.45 -9.14 -31.48
CA ALA A 330 -6.47 -8.12 -31.27
C ALA A 330 -5.86 -6.74 -30.98
N GLU A 331 -6.51 -5.69 -31.50
CA GLU A 331 -6.18 -4.30 -31.23
C GLU A 331 -6.72 -3.88 -29.85
N LEU A 332 -5.83 -3.29 -29.03
CA LEU A 332 -6.10 -2.84 -27.67
C LEU A 332 -5.91 -1.33 -27.51
N ALA A 333 -6.83 -0.70 -26.79
CA ALA A 333 -6.62 0.57 -26.12
C ALA A 333 -6.61 0.36 -24.59
N LEU A 334 -5.58 0.88 -23.94
CA LEU A 334 -5.36 0.76 -22.50
C LEU A 334 -5.62 2.12 -21.84
N ILE A 335 -6.63 2.23 -20.99
CA ILE A 335 -7.02 3.49 -20.35
C ILE A 335 -6.90 3.34 -18.82
N GLY A 336 -6.03 4.13 -18.19
CA GLY A 336 -5.69 3.97 -16.77
C GLY A 336 -5.68 5.27 -15.98
N HIS A 337 -5.97 5.16 -14.69
CA HIS A 337 -5.81 6.24 -13.70
C HIS A 337 -4.88 5.79 -12.58
N SER A 338 -3.99 6.69 -12.13
CA SER A 338 -3.12 6.44 -10.97
C SER A 338 -2.36 5.12 -11.11
N GLU A 339 -2.41 4.22 -10.12
CA GLU A 339 -1.79 2.87 -10.17
C GLU A 339 -2.19 2.06 -11.42
N GLY A 340 -3.45 2.17 -11.88
CA GLY A 340 -3.92 1.46 -13.06
C GLY A 340 -3.12 1.80 -14.31
N GLY A 341 -2.79 3.07 -14.52
CA GLY A 341 -1.95 3.49 -15.65
C GLY A 341 -0.52 2.95 -15.57
N ILE A 342 0.07 2.89 -14.38
CA ILE A 342 1.39 2.27 -14.15
C ILE A 342 1.38 0.81 -14.60
N CYS A 343 0.32 0.08 -14.25
CA CYS A 343 0.20 -1.35 -14.57
C CYS A 343 -0.04 -1.61 -16.05
N LEU A 344 -0.81 -0.74 -16.71
CA LEU A 344 -1.06 -0.85 -18.15
C LEU A 344 0.21 -0.65 -18.96
N ILE A 345 1.03 0.35 -18.61
CA ILE A 345 2.29 0.54 -19.31
C ILE A 345 3.27 -0.59 -18.98
N ASN A 346 3.36 -1.05 -17.72
CA ASN A 346 4.14 -2.23 -17.33
C ASN A 346 3.78 -3.47 -18.17
N LEU A 347 2.50 -3.67 -18.43
CA LEU A 347 1.99 -4.73 -19.28
C LEU A 347 2.43 -4.55 -20.74
N ALA A 348 2.39 -3.31 -21.25
CA ALA A 348 2.87 -2.99 -22.61
C ALA A 348 4.41 -3.04 -22.75
N GLN A 349 5.18 -2.91 -21.67
CA GLN A 349 6.64 -3.12 -21.69
C GLN A 349 7.02 -4.60 -21.87
N ASP A 350 6.09 -5.52 -21.62
CA ASP A 350 6.31 -6.94 -21.78
C ASP A 350 6.24 -7.34 -23.27
N VAL A 351 7.35 -7.87 -23.77
CA VAL A 351 7.49 -8.24 -25.18
C VAL A 351 6.55 -9.39 -25.56
N GLU A 352 6.29 -10.34 -24.66
CA GLU A 352 5.37 -11.46 -24.93
C GLU A 352 3.93 -10.95 -25.03
N PHE A 353 3.54 -10.05 -24.13
CA PHE A 353 2.23 -9.39 -24.18
C PHE A 353 2.03 -8.59 -25.47
N SER A 354 2.99 -7.73 -25.82
CA SER A 354 2.93 -6.89 -27.02
C SER A 354 3.13 -7.68 -28.33
N THR A 355 3.66 -8.90 -28.27
CA THR A 355 3.65 -9.83 -29.41
C THR A 355 2.30 -10.52 -29.56
N ARG A 356 1.63 -10.82 -28.44
CA ARG A 356 0.33 -11.49 -28.43
C ARG A 356 -0.83 -10.57 -28.78
N TYR A 357 -0.78 -9.31 -28.37
CA TYR A 357 -1.82 -8.32 -28.63
C TYR A 357 -1.22 -7.04 -29.22
N GLN A 358 -1.95 -6.39 -30.12
CA GLN A 358 -1.52 -5.13 -30.71
C GLN A 358 -1.98 -3.96 -29.83
N VAL A 359 -1.09 -3.47 -28.97
CA VAL A 359 -1.36 -2.29 -28.14
C VAL A 359 -1.23 -1.05 -29.01
N THR A 360 -2.36 -0.48 -29.41
CA THR A 360 -2.37 0.70 -30.30
C THR A 360 -2.32 2.01 -29.53
N HIS A 361 -2.99 2.07 -28.38
CA HIS A 361 -3.16 3.29 -27.59
C HIS A 361 -3.01 3.02 -26.09
N ILE A 362 -2.29 3.90 -25.40
CA ILE A 362 -2.24 3.95 -23.93
C ILE A 362 -2.57 5.37 -23.49
N VAL A 363 -3.59 5.53 -22.66
CA VAL A 363 -3.95 6.83 -22.06
C VAL A 363 -3.90 6.70 -20.55
N CYS A 364 -2.97 7.43 -19.95
CA CYS A 364 -2.74 7.42 -18.51
C CYS A 364 -3.08 8.79 -17.92
N VAL A 365 -3.85 8.80 -16.84
CA VAL A 365 -4.27 10.03 -16.16
C VAL A 365 -3.83 9.99 -14.70
N GLY A 366 -3.04 10.98 -14.29
CA GLY A 366 -2.48 11.05 -12.94
C GLY A 366 -1.58 9.87 -12.59
N SER A 367 -0.91 9.25 -13.57
CA SER A 367 -0.08 8.06 -13.37
C SER A 367 1.42 8.41 -13.50
N PRO A 368 2.28 7.94 -12.59
CA PRO A 368 3.74 8.05 -12.69
C PRO A 368 4.27 7.01 -13.69
N ILE A 369 4.47 7.44 -14.93
CA ILE A 369 4.89 6.59 -16.06
C ILE A 369 6.07 7.14 -16.85
N ASP A 370 6.71 8.21 -16.37
CA ASP A 370 7.73 8.96 -17.11
C ASP A 370 8.96 8.10 -17.44
N ASN A 371 9.31 7.14 -16.58
CA ASN A 371 10.47 6.24 -16.76
C ASN A 371 10.10 4.89 -17.41
N LYS A 372 8.97 4.82 -18.12
CA LYS A 372 8.44 3.57 -18.67
C LYS A 372 8.29 3.67 -20.17
N THR A 373 8.45 2.56 -20.88
CA THR A 373 8.40 2.57 -22.35
C THR A 373 7.73 1.29 -22.85
N PRO A 374 6.66 1.38 -23.66
CA PRO A 374 6.07 0.21 -24.31
C PRO A 374 7.11 -0.53 -25.16
N ALA A 375 6.96 -1.85 -25.27
CA ALA A 375 7.83 -2.67 -26.11
C ALA A 375 7.64 -2.39 -27.61
N ASP A 376 6.42 -2.03 -28.02
CA ASP A 376 6.10 -1.65 -29.39
C ASP A 376 6.22 -0.12 -29.56
N PRO A 377 7.18 0.39 -30.34
CA PRO A 377 7.38 1.82 -30.57
C PRO A 377 6.24 2.49 -31.35
N ASP A 378 5.37 1.72 -32.04
CA ASP A 378 4.21 2.25 -32.75
C ASP A 378 3.01 2.50 -31.82
N THR A 379 3.12 2.12 -30.54
CA THR A 379 2.10 2.41 -29.51
C THR A 379 1.98 3.92 -29.29
N TRP A 380 0.80 4.48 -29.52
CA TRP A 380 0.54 5.88 -29.20
C TRP A 380 0.26 6.06 -27.70
N VAL A 381 1.02 6.92 -27.02
CA VAL A 381 0.91 7.15 -25.58
C VAL A 381 0.51 8.60 -25.29
N ALA A 382 -0.49 8.77 -24.42
CA ALA A 382 -0.87 10.05 -23.84
C ALA A 382 -0.85 10.01 -22.32
N THR A 383 -0.28 11.05 -21.71
CA THR A 383 -0.28 11.25 -20.25
C THR A 383 -0.89 12.60 -19.89
N VAL A 384 -1.77 12.61 -18.89
CA VAL A 384 -2.41 13.83 -18.36
C VAL A 384 -2.13 13.92 -16.87
N THR A 385 -1.34 14.90 -16.45
CA THR A 385 -0.86 15.07 -15.07
C THR A 385 -1.15 16.48 -14.56
N ASN A 386 -1.40 16.59 -13.25
CA ASN A 386 -1.53 17.88 -12.59
C ASN A 386 -0.24 18.19 -11.80
N GLN A 387 0.31 19.39 -11.98
CA GLN A 387 1.57 19.83 -11.37
C GLN A 387 1.55 19.87 -9.83
N HIS A 388 0.36 19.89 -9.23
CA HIS A 388 0.16 19.83 -7.77
C HIS A 388 -0.23 18.44 -7.26
N ASP A 389 -0.36 17.45 -8.14
CA ASP A 389 -0.61 16.06 -7.80
C ASP A 389 0.72 15.36 -7.43
N LEU A 390 0.77 14.85 -6.20
CA LEU A 390 1.98 14.21 -5.66
C LEU A 390 2.26 12.85 -6.30
N VAL A 391 1.25 12.18 -6.86
CA VAL A 391 1.39 10.78 -7.31
C VAL A 391 2.16 10.65 -8.63
N PRO A 392 1.88 11.46 -9.68
CA PRO A 392 2.64 11.41 -10.93
C PRO A 392 4.14 11.62 -10.75
N ILE A 393 4.56 12.41 -9.75
CA ILE A 393 5.98 12.73 -9.56
C ILE A 393 6.77 11.67 -8.77
N LEU A 394 6.13 10.56 -8.35
CA LEU A 394 6.75 9.53 -7.52
C LEU A 394 7.78 8.68 -8.29
N ASP A 395 7.73 8.66 -9.62
CA ASP A 395 8.78 8.06 -10.46
C ASP A 395 10.01 8.98 -10.61
N GLY A 396 9.95 10.20 -10.05
CA GLY A 396 11.08 11.11 -9.95
C GLY A 396 11.13 12.22 -10.99
N ARG A 397 10.16 12.30 -11.91
CA ARG A 397 10.02 13.43 -12.83
C ARG A 397 8.88 14.33 -12.38
N GLY A 398 9.18 15.62 -12.21
CA GLY A 398 8.17 16.64 -11.93
C GLY A 398 8.32 17.86 -12.83
N THR A 399 7.52 18.88 -12.59
CA THR A 399 7.41 20.11 -13.39
C THR A 399 8.76 20.82 -13.63
N GLY A 400 9.70 20.72 -12.69
CA GLY A 400 11.04 21.29 -12.81
C GLY A 400 12.00 20.51 -13.71
N SER A 401 11.66 19.28 -14.13
CA SER A 401 12.57 18.42 -14.89
C SER A 401 12.96 19.04 -16.24
N VAL A 402 14.24 18.86 -16.60
CA VAL A 402 14.81 19.31 -17.88
C VAL A 402 14.97 18.17 -18.89
N PHE A 403 14.57 16.96 -18.49
CA PHE A 403 14.66 15.74 -19.29
C PHE A 403 13.25 15.31 -19.67
N ASN A 404 13.05 15.03 -20.95
CA ASN A 404 11.88 14.33 -21.45
C ASN A 404 12.37 13.04 -22.12
N PRO A 405 12.22 11.87 -21.48
CA PRO A 405 12.59 10.59 -22.06
C PRO A 405 11.73 10.19 -23.27
N HIS A 406 10.54 10.78 -23.39
CA HIS A 406 9.51 10.45 -24.39
C HIS A 406 9.03 11.69 -25.16
N PRO A 407 9.89 12.33 -25.98
CA PRO A 407 9.51 13.50 -26.77
C PRO A 407 8.40 13.23 -27.81
N GLU A 408 8.15 11.96 -28.13
CA GLU A 408 7.11 11.51 -29.06
C GLU A 408 5.72 11.33 -28.41
N TRP A 409 5.64 11.31 -27.08
CA TRP A 409 4.36 11.15 -26.37
C TRP A 409 3.55 12.43 -26.37
N TYR A 410 2.23 12.27 -26.26
CA TYR A 410 1.33 13.40 -26.01
C TYR A 410 1.23 13.66 -24.51
N GLU A 411 2.07 14.57 -24.00
CA GLU A 411 2.09 14.96 -22.58
C GLU A 411 1.26 16.22 -22.32
N VAL A 412 0.36 16.15 -21.35
CA VAL A 412 -0.42 17.28 -20.85
C VAL A 412 -0.15 17.44 -19.36
N ASP A 413 0.69 18.40 -19.01
CA ASP A 413 0.98 18.77 -17.62
C ASP A 413 0.35 20.12 -17.32
N TYR A 414 -0.59 20.18 -16.38
CA TYR A 414 -1.45 21.35 -16.16
C TYR A 414 -1.59 21.76 -14.69
N THR A 415 -2.14 22.94 -14.45
CA THR A 415 -2.53 23.43 -13.12
C THR A 415 -4.03 23.62 -13.03
N ASP A 416 -4.60 23.47 -11.83
CA ASP A 416 -5.99 23.80 -11.56
C ASP A 416 -6.12 24.76 -10.37
N ALA A 417 -7.26 25.44 -10.25
CA ALA A 417 -7.48 26.43 -9.19
C ALA A 417 -7.55 25.82 -7.78
N SER A 418 -7.68 24.51 -7.63
CA SER A 418 -7.78 23.86 -6.32
C SER A 418 -6.42 23.67 -5.67
N HIS A 419 -5.38 23.41 -6.48
CA HIS A 419 -4.01 23.12 -6.05
C HIS A 419 -3.93 22.16 -4.85
N GLY A 420 -4.92 21.27 -4.70
CA GLY A 420 -5.22 20.62 -3.42
C GLY A 420 -5.12 19.10 -3.48
N PHE A 421 -4.06 18.54 -2.92
CA PHE A 421 -3.91 17.10 -2.70
C PHE A 421 -4.65 16.66 -1.42
N PRO A 422 -5.40 15.54 -1.41
CA PRO A 422 -5.48 14.52 -2.46
C PRO A 422 -6.58 14.72 -3.51
N GLU A 423 -7.33 15.83 -3.46
CA GLU A 423 -8.48 16.05 -4.34
C GLU A 423 -8.08 16.15 -5.82
N CYS A 424 -6.97 16.84 -6.11
CA CYS A 424 -6.37 16.95 -7.44
C CYS A 424 -6.03 15.60 -8.08
N HIS A 425 -5.77 14.57 -7.26
CA HIS A 425 -5.43 13.23 -7.74
C HIS A 425 -6.66 12.38 -8.09
N THR A 426 -7.86 12.78 -7.68
CA THR A 426 -9.06 11.96 -7.90
C THR A 426 -9.44 11.90 -9.38
N ILE A 427 -9.89 10.73 -9.85
CA ILE A 427 -10.37 10.58 -11.23
C ILE A 427 -11.50 11.55 -11.57
N ALA A 428 -12.38 11.83 -10.59
CA ALA A 428 -13.46 12.81 -10.73
C ALA A 428 -12.93 14.22 -11.00
N ARG A 429 -11.82 14.60 -10.36
CA ARG A 429 -11.18 15.89 -10.59
C ARG A 429 -10.53 15.98 -11.96
N TYR A 430 -9.76 14.96 -12.37
CA TYR A 430 -9.20 14.90 -13.72
C TYR A 430 -10.28 14.96 -14.81
N ILE A 431 -11.40 14.26 -14.62
CA ILE A 431 -12.59 14.34 -15.51
C ILE A 431 -13.08 15.78 -15.59
N ALA A 432 -13.25 16.47 -14.45
CA ALA A 432 -13.71 17.85 -14.44
C ALA A 432 -12.74 18.79 -15.17
N ASN A 433 -11.43 18.64 -14.97
CA ASN A 433 -10.43 19.47 -15.65
C ASN A 433 -10.38 19.18 -17.16
N LEU A 434 -10.45 17.92 -17.60
CA LEU A 434 -10.54 17.58 -19.03
C LEU A 434 -11.80 18.13 -19.72
N GLU A 435 -12.88 18.29 -18.97
CA GLU A 435 -14.14 18.85 -19.47
C GLU A 435 -14.13 20.40 -19.49
N GLN A 436 -13.55 21.04 -18.48
CA GLN A 436 -13.65 22.49 -18.26
C GLN A 436 -12.39 23.25 -18.65
N ASP A 437 -11.22 22.73 -18.28
CA ASP A 437 -9.94 23.45 -18.35
C ASP A 437 -9.07 22.99 -19.55
N LEU A 438 -9.23 21.75 -20.00
CA LEU A 438 -8.40 21.13 -21.06
C LEU A 438 -9.20 20.60 -22.26
N PRO A 439 -10.13 21.39 -22.86
CA PRO A 439 -10.95 20.91 -23.97
C PRO A 439 -10.11 20.52 -25.20
N GLU A 440 -9.01 21.22 -25.45
CA GLU A 440 -8.10 20.94 -26.57
C GLU A 440 -7.39 19.58 -26.42
N ALA A 441 -6.95 19.26 -25.20
CA ALA A 441 -6.34 17.98 -24.89
C ALA A 441 -7.34 16.84 -25.03
N ARG A 442 -8.54 17.02 -24.47
CA ARG A 442 -9.66 16.08 -24.63
C ARG A 442 -9.96 15.80 -26.10
N GLU A 443 -10.06 16.85 -26.92
CA GLU A 443 -10.34 16.72 -28.36
C GLU A 443 -9.19 16.13 -29.16
N HIS A 444 -7.93 16.35 -28.75
CA HIS A 444 -6.79 15.68 -29.35
C HIS A 444 -6.84 14.18 -29.08
N ILE A 445 -7.00 13.78 -27.82
CA ILE A 445 -7.04 12.36 -27.42
C ILE A 445 -8.25 11.66 -28.04
N ASP A 446 -9.44 12.29 -28.06
CA ASP A 446 -10.63 11.75 -28.71
C ASP A 446 -10.47 11.57 -30.24
N ARG A 447 -9.59 12.34 -30.89
CA ARG A 447 -9.27 12.16 -32.32
C ARG A 447 -8.35 10.96 -32.54
N GLN A 448 -7.39 10.73 -31.65
CA GLN A 448 -6.50 9.57 -31.73
C GLN A 448 -7.29 8.29 -31.45
N LEU A 449 -8.18 8.31 -30.45
CA LEU A 449 -9.08 7.20 -30.13
C LEU A 449 -10.22 6.98 -31.14
N ALA A 450 -10.18 7.57 -32.34
CA ALA A 450 -11.29 7.51 -33.31
C ALA A 450 -11.76 6.08 -33.62
N ASP A 451 -10.83 5.15 -33.73
CA ASP A 451 -11.08 3.73 -34.00
C ASP A 451 -11.79 2.99 -32.86
N TYR A 452 -11.80 3.56 -31.65
CA TYR A 452 -12.44 3.02 -30.46
C TYR A 452 -13.78 3.70 -30.14
N ARG A 453 -14.22 4.69 -30.93
CA ARG A 453 -15.45 5.47 -30.66
C ARG A 453 -16.75 4.78 -31.07
N HIS A 454 -16.67 3.57 -31.60
CA HIS A 454 -17.83 2.83 -32.09
C HIS A 454 -18.67 2.23 -30.95
N PRO A 455 -19.88 1.69 -31.24
CA PRO A 455 -20.74 1.11 -30.21
C PRO A 455 -20.06 -0.04 -29.47
N VAL A 456 -20.19 0.00 -28.14
CA VAL A 456 -19.75 -1.09 -27.26
C VAL A 456 -20.79 -2.23 -27.32
N VAL A 457 -20.34 -3.43 -27.66
CA VAL A 457 -21.21 -4.62 -27.80
C VAL A 457 -21.16 -5.56 -26.60
N ARG A 458 -20.11 -5.44 -25.76
CA ARG A 458 -19.95 -6.19 -24.51
C ARG A 458 -19.20 -5.35 -23.49
N SER A 459 -19.57 -5.47 -22.24
CA SER A 459 -18.86 -4.87 -21.10
C SER A 459 -18.82 -5.90 -19.98
N GLN A 460 -17.63 -6.21 -19.47
CA GLN A 460 -17.45 -7.20 -18.41
C GLN A 460 -16.47 -6.69 -17.37
N ALA A 461 -16.90 -6.63 -16.12
CA ALA A 461 -16.02 -6.33 -15.00
C ALA A 461 -15.31 -7.60 -14.50
N TYR A 462 -14.10 -7.43 -13.99
CA TYR A 462 -13.32 -8.47 -13.33
C TYR A 462 -12.80 -7.97 -11.99
N GLN A 463 -12.98 -8.76 -10.93
CA GLN A 463 -12.36 -8.52 -9.64
C GLN A 463 -10.95 -9.12 -9.66
N LEU A 464 -9.96 -8.27 -9.47
CA LEU A 464 -8.56 -8.66 -9.39
C LEU A 464 -8.20 -9.07 -7.97
N LYS A 465 -7.32 -10.06 -7.87
CA LYS A 465 -6.96 -10.72 -6.61
C LYS A 465 -5.48 -11.04 -6.57
N ASP A 466 -4.89 -10.93 -5.37
CA ASP A 466 -3.50 -11.34 -5.17
C ASP A 466 -3.28 -12.82 -5.42
N ARG A 467 -4.28 -13.68 -5.21
CA ARG A 467 -4.16 -15.12 -5.39
C ARG A 467 -5.34 -15.66 -6.16
N ALA A 468 -5.08 -16.60 -7.06
CA ALA A 468 -6.13 -17.43 -7.62
C ALA A 468 -6.85 -18.13 -6.47
N HIS A 469 -8.19 -18.22 -6.52
CA HIS A 469 -8.91 -19.10 -5.62
C HIS A 469 -8.33 -20.50 -5.80
N PRO A 470 -7.66 -21.07 -4.79
CA PRO A 470 -7.34 -22.46 -4.89
C PRO A 470 -8.68 -23.21 -4.93
N PRO A 471 -8.75 -24.35 -5.64
CA PRO A 471 -10.02 -25.02 -5.95
C PRO A 471 -10.89 -25.19 -4.71
N GLN A 472 -12.22 -25.16 -4.89
CA GLN A 472 -13.18 -25.26 -3.79
C GLN A 472 -12.79 -26.42 -2.85
N GLY A 473 -12.53 -26.07 -1.58
CA GLY A 473 -12.06 -27.02 -0.59
C GLY A 473 -10.57 -26.96 -0.26
N TYR A 474 -9.71 -26.26 -1.01
CA TYR A 474 -8.29 -26.11 -0.65
C TYR A 474 -8.09 -25.13 0.51
N PRO A 475 -7.16 -25.38 1.46
CA PRO A 475 -6.19 -26.48 1.53
C PRO A 475 -6.74 -27.77 2.19
N PHE A 476 -8.05 -27.84 2.43
CA PHE A 476 -8.72 -28.92 3.12
C PHE A 476 -9.36 -29.98 2.20
N MET A 477 -8.98 -30.05 0.92
CA MET A 477 -9.60 -30.97 -0.06
C MET A 477 -9.40 -32.43 0.34
N THR A 478 -8.25 -32.73 0.95
CA THR A 478 -7.88 -34.06 1.43
C THR A 478 -8.42 -34.36 2.83
N VAL A 479 -9.15 -33.43 3.45
CA VAL A 479 -9.76 -33.63 4.75
C VAL A 479 -11.08 -34.36 4.56
N PRO A 480 -11.22 -35.61 5.05
CA PRO A 480 -12.45 -36.35 4.93
C PRO A 480 -13.57 -35.63 5.68
N THR A 481 -14.73 -35.52 5.04
CA THR A 481 -15.93 -34.93 5.63
C THR A 481 -17.00 -35.97 5.90
N THR A 482 -17.78 -35.73 6.95
CA THR A 482 -18.98 -36.50 7.27
C THR A 482 -20.15 -35.52 7.37
N PRO A 483 -21.23 -35.72 6.58
CA PRO A 483 -22.44 -34.94 6.74
C PRO A 483 -23.15 -35.34 8.04
N VAL A 484 -23.60 -34.35 8.80
CA VAL A 484 -24.40 -34.52 10.01
C VAL A 484 -25.67 -33.71 9.85
N VAL A 485 -26.81 -34.31 10.17
CA VAL A 485 -28.11 -33.63 10.11
C VAL A 485 -28.26 -32.74 11.35
N THR A 486 -28.61 -31.48 11.14
CA THR A 486 -28.96 -30.53 12.20
C THR A 486 -30.37 -29.99 11.98
N SER A 487 -30.95 -29.29 12.96
CA SER A 487 -32.27 -28.66 12.80
C SER A 487 -32.36 -27.63 11.67
N ALA A 488 -31.24 -27.02 11.27
CA ALA A 488 -31.17 -26.04 10.18
C ALA A 488 -30.76 -26.66 8.81
N GLY A 489 -30.56 -27.97 8.74
CA GLY A 489 -30.12 -28.68 7.54
C GLY A 489 -28.83 -29.48 7.74
N PRO A 490 -28.32 -30.13 6.68
CA PRO A 490 -27.08 -30.90 6.76
C PRO A 490 -25.86 -29.98 6.93
N ALA A 491 -24.96 -30.34 7.84
CA ALA A 491 -23.69 -29.68 8.08
C ALA A 491 -22.54 -30.65 7.84
N GLU A 492 -21.48 -30.21 7.16
CA GLU A 492 -20.27 -31.03 6.95
C GLU A 492 -19.25 -30.84 8.08
N LEU A 493 -18.78 -31.95 8.64
CA LEU A 493 -17.74 -31.98 9.67
C LEU A 493 -16.45 -32.63 9.16
N PRO A 494 -15.25 -32.14 9.53
CA PRO A 494 -15.02 -30.93 10.32
C PRO A 494 -15.45 -29.67 9.57
N VAL A 495 -15.91 -28.65 10.31
CA VAL A 495 -16.18 -27.33 9.72
C VAL A 495 -14.86 -26.74 9.25
N ARG A 496 -14.81 -26.32 7.99
CA ARG A 496 -13.60 -25.85 7.32
C ARG A 496 -13.72 -24.33 7.11
N TYR A 497 -12.82 -23.58 7.73
CA TYR A 497 -12.73 -22.12 7.65
C TYR A 497 -11.60 -21.75 6.69
N TYR A 498 -11.96 -21.31 5.49
CA TYR A 498 -11.04 -20.97 4.42
C TYR A 498 -10.58 -19.52 4.51
N ASP A 499 -11.51 -18.64 4.90
CA ASP A 499 -11.19 -17.25 5.14
C ASP A 499 -12.03 -16.69 6.28
N SER A 500 -11.35 -16.12 7.27
CA SER A 500 -11.98 -15.50 8.43
C SER A 500 -11.08 -14.42 9.02
N SER A 501 -11.68 -13.38 9.58
CA SER A 501 -10.98 -12.46 10.47
C SER A 501 -11.26 -12.84 11.92
N VAL A 502 -10.29 -12.64 12.82
CA VAL A 502 -10.43 -13.00 14.24
C VAL A 502 -9.78 -11.98 15.16
N ALA A 503 -10.47 -11.68 16.26
CA ALA A 503 -9.95 -10.95 17.40
C ALA A 503 -10.20 -11.75 18.70
N VAL A 504 -9.14 -12.17 19.37
CA VAL A 504 -9.18 -12.82 20.69
C VAL A 504 -8.71 -11.82 21.74
N ALA A 505 -9.61 -11.30 22.55
CA ALA A 505 -9.27 -10.44 23.69
C ALA A 505 -9.23 -11.25 24.98
N ILE A 506 -8.08 -11.26 25.65
CA ILE A 506 -7.89 -11.99 26.92
C ILE A 506 -7.95 -11.02 28.08
N PHE A 507 -8.78 -11.33 29.08
CA PHE A 507 -8.97 -10.56 30.30
C PHE A 507 -8.54 -11.36 31.52
N ALA A 508 -7.96 -10.68 32.51
CA ALA A 508 -7.70 -11.24 33.83
C ALA A 508 -8.84 -10.84 34.78
N VAL A 509 -9.60 -11.83 35.24
CA VAL A 509 -10.78 -11.66 36.11
C VAL A 509 -10.56 -12.31 37.46
N ASP A 510 -11.42 -12.01 38.42
CA ASP A 510 -11.45 -12.74 39.70
C ASP A 510 -11.78 -14.23 39.47
N ALA A 511 -11.01 -15.11 40.10
CA ALA A 511 -11.13 -16.56 39.90
C ALA A 511 -12.40 -17.17 40.50
N GLU A 512 -13.05 -16.50 41.45
CA GLU A 512 -14.35 -16.92 41.99
C GLU A 512 -15.48 -16.43 41.09
N ALA A 513 -15.40 -15.20 40.58
CA ALA A 513 -16.32 -14.71 39.55
C ALA A 513 -16.30 -15.62 38.30
N ALA A 514 -15.10 -16.01 37.84
CA ALA A 514 -14.97 -16.95 36.74
C ALA A 514 -15.55 -18.35 37.03
N ALA A 515 -15.57 -18.76 38.30
CA ALA A 515 -16.17 -20.03 38.70
C ALA A 515 -17.72 -19.95 38.73
N ARG A 516 -18.29 -18.80 39.09
CA ARG A 516 -19.75 -18.58 39.14
C ARG A 516 -20.43 -18.55 37.77
N VAL A 517 -19.69 -18.19 36.71
CA VAL A 517 -20.19 -18.25 35.34
C VAL A 517 -20.04 -19.63 34.69
N LEU A 518 -19.33 -20.56 35.33
CA LEU A 518 -19.20 -21.94 34.87
C LEU A 518 -20.32 -22.81 35.46
N PRO A 519 -20.72 -23.91 34.79
CA PRO A 519 -21.60 -24.90 35.39
C PRO A 519 -21.07 -25.45 36.71
N GLU A 520 -21.96 -25.65 37.70
CA GLU A 520 -21.61 -26.15 39.04
C GLU A 520 -21.19 -27.63 39.02
N LEU A 521 -19.95 -27.89 38.60
CA LEU A 521 -19.38 -29.24 38.47
C LEU A 521 -18.06 -29.34 39.23
N SER A 522 -17.87 -30.40 40.00
CA SER A 522 -16.71 -30.56 40.90
C SER A 522 -15.34 -30.57 40.19
N TRP A 523 -15.32 -31.03 38.94
CA TRP A 523 -14.14 -31.21 38.09
C TRP A 523 -13.93 -30.08 37.07
N LEU A 524 -14.93 -29.22 36.82
CA LEU A 524 -14.82 -28.08 35.91
C LEU A 524 -14.41 -26.85 36.71
N ARG A 525 -13.11 -26.55 36.75
CA ARG A 525 -12.58 -25.42 37.51
C ARG A 525 -11.80 -24.46 36.62
N PRO A 526 -11.93 -23.13 36.83
CA PRO A 526 -11.13 -22.17 36.09
C PRO A 526 -9.64 -22.38 36.42
N THR A 527 -8.80 -22.17 35.42
CA THR A 527 -7.35 -22.15 35.61
C THR A 527 -6.97 -20.90 36.37
N ARG A 528 -6.39 -21.10 37.57
CA ARG A 528 -6.06 -20.02 38.51
C ARG A 528 -4.58 -19.67 38.45
N ALA A 529 -4.29 -18.37 38.41
CA ALA A 529 -2.99 -17.78 38.70
C ALA A 529 -3.17 -16.86 39.91
N GLY A 530 -2.94 -17.39 41.12
CA GLY A 530 -3.32 -16.72 42.37
C GLY A 530 -4.84 -16.56 42.47
N HIS A 531 -5.31 -15.34 42.72
CA HIS A 531 -6.74 -15.00 42.80
C HIS A 531 -7.36 -14.65 41.43
N LYS A 532 -6.60 -14.79 40.34
CA LYS A 532 -7.04 -14.45 38.99
C LYS A 532 -7.28 -15.68 38.12
N ALA A 533 -8.20 -15.55 37.17
CA ALA A 533 -8.42 -16.48 36.08
C ALA A 533 -8.43 -15.73 34.74
N LEU A 534 -8.24 -16.45 33.63
CA LEU A 534 -8.27 -15.88 32.28
C LEU A 534 -9.61 -16.18 31.60
N VAL A 535 -10.18 -15.13 30.99
CA VAL A 535 -11.38 -15.21 30.17
C VAL A 535 -11.07 -14.65 28.78
N ALA A 536 -11.55 -15.33 27.76
CA ALA A 536 -11.39 -14.95 26.36
C ALA A 536 -12.73 -14.47 25.81
N LEU A 537 -12.76 -13.25 25.28
CA LEU A 537 -13.81 -12.78 24.39
C LEU A 537 -13.28 -12.89 22.96
N THR A 538 -13.87 -13.76 22.15
CA THR A 538 -13.40 -14.02 20.79
C THR A 538 -14.46 -13.65 19.76
N GLY A 539 -14.14 -12.71 18.88
CA GLY A 539 -14.96 -12.36 17.72
C GLY A 539 -14.36 -12.94 16.44
N TYR A 540 -15.21 -13.54 15.61
CA TYR A 540 -14.87 -13.97 14.26
C TYR A 540 -15.85 -13.38 13.24
N GLU A 541 -15.31 -13.08 12.07
CA GLU A 541 -16.09 -12.88 10.85
C GLU A 541 -15.64 -13.96 9.86
N HIS A 542 -16.53 -14.92 9.56
CA HIS A 542 -16.26 -16.00 8.63
C HIS A 542 -16.79 -15.64 7.25
N ARG A 543 -15.88 -15.25 6.35
CA ARG A 543 -16.19 -14.85 4.97
C ARG A 543 -16.38 -16.07 4.07
N VAL A 544 -15.54 -17.09 4.25
CA VAL A 544 -15.60 -18.34 3.47
C VAL A 544 -15.45 -19.54 4.41
N VAL A 545 -16.53 -20.30 4.59
CA VAL A 545 -16.61 -21.46 5.49
C VAL A 545 -17.59 -22.49 4.94
N SER A 546 -17.38 -23.77 5.26
CA SER A 546 -18.24 -24.87 4.80
C SER A 546 -19.70 -24.82 5.27
N LEU A 547 -20.04 -23.94 6.21
CA LEU A 547 -21.40 -23.71 6.71
C LEU A 547 -22.11 -22.51 6.05
N GLY A 548 -21.44 -21.80 5.14
CA GLY A 548 -21.89 -20.49 4.65
C GLY A 548 -21.42 -19.33 5.55
N PRO A 549 -21.29 -18.11 5.01
CA PRO A 549 -20.69 -16.98 5.70
C PRO A 549 -21.49 -16.57 6.95
N TYR A 550 -20.80 -16.31 8.06
CA TYR A 550 -21.42 -15.88 9.31
C TYR A 550 -20.41 -15.19 10.25
N SER A 551 -20.90 -14.38 11.18
CA SER A 551 -20.08 -13.82 12.26
C SER A 551 -20.44 -14.49 13.58
N GLU A 552 -19.45 -14.63 14.46
CA GLU A 552 -19.67 -15.17 15.80
C GLU A 552 -18.90 -14.40 16.88
N LEU A 553 -19.49 -14.34 18.07
CA LEU A 553 -18.86 -13.83 19.28
C LEU A 553 -18.99 -14.88 20.38
N SER A 554 -17.88 -15.24 21.02
CA SER A 554 -17.88 -16.19 22.12
C SER A 554 -17.20 -15.65 23.38
N LEU A 555 -17.80 -15.92 24.52
CA LEU A 555 -17.20 -15.73 25.85
C LEU A 555 -16.79 -17.09 26.40
N ALA A 556 -15.53 -17.25 26.76
CA ALA A 556 -15.02 -18.53 27.24
C ALA A 556 -14.04 -18.38 28.41
N VAL A 557 -14.15 -19.28 29.39
CA VAL A 557 -13.27 -19.33 30.57
C VAL A 557 -12.19 -20.37 30.35
N LEU A 558 -10.93 -20.04 30.64
CA LEU A 558 -9.84 -21.01 30.63
C LEU A 558 -10.02 -21.99 31.81
N VAL A 559 -10.12 -23.29 31.53
CA VAL A 559 -10.35 -24.35 32.52
C VAL A 559 -9.20 -25.35 32.58
N ASN A 560 -9.03 -25.94 33.78
CA ASN A 560 -8.00 -26.94 34.05
C ASN A 560 -8.27 -28.28 33.35
N ASP A 561 -7.29 -29.19 33.49
CA ASP A 561 -7.44 -30.61 33.19
C ASP A 561 -8.69 -31.18 33.88
N LEU A 562 -9.65 -31.65 33.07
CA LEU A 562 -10.93 -32.18 33.53
C LEU A 562 -10.78 -33.51 34.30
N TRP A 563 -9.70 -34.27 34.08
CA TRP A 563 -9.45 -35.56 34.72
C TRP A 563 -8.50 -35.44 35.91
N ARG A 564 -7.59 -34.46 35.91
CA ARG A 564 -6.66 -34.20 37.02
C ARG A 564 -6.52 -32.70 37.29
N PRO A 565 -7.41 -32.11 38.09
CA PRO A 565 -7.34 -30.69 38.46
C PRO A 565 -6.19 -30.43 39.46
N ARG A 566 -4.94 -30.52 38.99
CA ARG A 566 -3.73 -30.08 39.71
C ARG A 566 -3.15 -28.84 39.02
N PRO A 567 -2.45 -27.95 39.74
CA PRO A 567 -1.78 -26.81 39.13
C PRO A 567 -0.73 -27.32 38.14
N TYR A 568 -1.03 -27.16 36.86
CA TYR A 568 -0.17 -27.54 35.75
C TYR A 568 0.55 -26.30 35.22
N ASP A 569 1.72 -26.45 34.63
CA ASP A 569 2.39 -25.36 33.91
C ASP A 569 1.57 -25.00 32.66
N VAL A 570 0.67 -24.04 32.83
CA VAL A 570 -0.29 -23.58 31.82
C VAL A 570 0.44 -23.11 30.56
N LEU A 571 1.57 -22.42 30.72
CA LEU A 571 2.32 -21.86 29.59
C LEU A 571 2.91 -23.00 28.74
N ARG A 572 3.45 -24.03 29.38
CA ARG A 572 3.98 -25.21 28.68
C ARG A 572 2.88 -26.06 28.04
N ASP A 573 1.70 -26.16 28.65
CA ASP A 573 0.57 -26.92 28.07
C ASP A 573 -0.06 -26.22 26.86
N LEU A 574 -0.09 -24.89 26.84
CA LEU A 574 -0.57 -24.10 25.71
C LEU A 574 0.26 -24.30 24.43
N LEU A 575 1.55 -24.63 24.56
CA LEU A 575 2.42 -24.93 23.43
C LEU A 575 2.30 -26.38 22.93
N ARG A 576 1.53 -27.24 23.60
CA ARG A 576 1.32 -28.62 23.15
C ARG A 576 0.28 -28.70 22.05
N ARG A 577 0.35 -29.78 21.25
CA ARG A 577 -0.68 -30.14 20.27
C ARG A 577 -2.03 -30.31 20.96
N ALA A 578 -3.11 -29.87 20.31
CA ALA A 578 -4.44 -29.86 20.91
C ALA A 578 -4.97 -31.25 21.26
N ASP A 579 -4.54 -32.31 20.59
CA ASP A 579 -4.94 -33.70 20.87
C ASP A 579 -4.51 -34.15 22.27
N VAL A 580 -3.30 -33.79 22.70
CA VAL A 580 -2.73 -34.15 24.01
C VAL A 580 -2.88 -33.07 25.08
N ARG A 581 -3.43 -31.90 24.72
CA ARG A 581 -3.62 -30.77 25.64
C ARG A 581 -4.73 -31.08 26.64
N ARG A 582 -4.44 -30.79 27.91
CA ARG A 582 -5.37 -31.06 29.02
C ARG A 582 -6.17 -29.84 29.42
N THR A 583 -5.58 -28.66 29.27
CA THR A 583 -6.28 -27.37 29.42
C THR A 583 -7.12 -27.03 28.18
N GLY A 584 -8.16 -26.23 28.36
CA GLY A 584 -9.01 -25.75 27.26
C GLY A 584 -9.91 -24.61 27.69
N ARG A 585 -10.76 -24.13 26.78
CA ARG A 585 -11.69 -23.02 27.05
C ARG A 585 -13.11 -23.56 27.09
N HIS A 586 -13.80 -23.39 28.22
CA HIS A 586 -15.22 -23.69 28.30
C HIS A 586 -16.02 -22.49 27.79
N VAL A 587 -16.81 -22.69 26.73
CA VAL A 587 -17.60 -21.61 26.11
C VAL A 587 -18.89 -21.44 26.90
N VAL A 588 -19.04 -20.26 27.49
CA VAL A 588 -20.16 -19.89 28.38
C VAL A 588 -21.26 -19.16 27.62
N ASP A 589 -20.91 -18.39 26.59
CA ASP A 589 -21.85 -17.77 25.68
C ASP A 589 -21.32 -17.87 24.25
N LEU A 590 -22.23 -18.13 23.31
CA LEU A 590 -21.96 -18.09 21.87
C LEU A 590 -23.06 -17.27 21.20
N LEU A 591 -22.69 -16.25 20.43
CA LEU A 591 -23.59 -15.43 19.64
C LEU A 591 -23.23 -15.64 18.17
N VAL A 592 -24.22 -15.85 17.31
CA VAL A 592 -24.02 -16.14 15.87
C VAL A 592 -25.06 -15.43 15.02
N THR A 593 -24.71 -15.11 13.77
CA THR A 593 -25.60 -14.39 12.85
C THR A 593 -26.51 -15.29 12.00
N THR A 594 -26.20 -16.57 11.84
CA THR A 594 -26.95 -17.49 10.96
C THR A 594 -27.58 -18.67 11.73
N PRO A 595 -28.78 -19.15 11.31
CA PRO A 595 -29.42 -20.33 11.90
C PRO A 595 -28.59 -21.61 11.79
N GLU A 596 -27.86 -21.80 10.69
CA GLU A 596 -27.03 -22.97 10.43
C GLU A 596 -25.87 -23.06 11.42
N ALA A 597 -25.17 -21.94 11.64
CA ALA A 597 -24.10 -21.86 12.64
C ALA A 597 -24.65 -22.05 14.07
N LEU A 598 -25.86 -21.55 14.35
CA LEU A 598 -26.52 -21.72 15.64
C LEU A 598 -26.86 -23.19 15.93
N ALA A 599 -27.40 -23.91 14.94
CA ALA A 599 -27.72 -25.33 15.04
C ALA A 599 -26.45 -26.16 15.31
N VAL A 600 -25.38 -25.95 14.53
CA VAL A 600 -24.09 -26.62 14.76
C VAL A 600 -23.51 -26.28 16.15
N GLY A 601 -23.60 -25.02 16.56
CA GLY A 601 -23.15 -24.56 17.88
C GLY A 601 -23.81 -25.30 19.04
N ARG A 602 -25.13 -25.45 18.99
CA ARG A 602 -25.93 -26.08 20.05
C ARG A 602 -25.91 -27.61 19.98
N GLU A 603 -26.20 -28.18 18.82
CA GLU A 603 -26.46 -29.62 18.66
C GLU A 603 -25.18 -30.44 18.57
N ILE A 604 -24.13 -29.89 17.93
CA ILE A 604 -22.87 -30.62 17.71
C ILE A 604 -21.84 -30.26 18.78
N TRP A 605 -21.60 -28.97 19.01
CA TRP A 605 -20.59 -28.53 19.98
C TRP A 605 -21.09 -28.37 21.41
N GLY A 606 -22.41 -28.41 21.63
CA GLY A 606 -23.03 -28.25 22.95
C GLY A 606 -22.78 -26.88 23.58
N GLN A 607 -22.64 -25.84 22.77
CA GLN A 607 -22.37 -24.49 23.24
C GLN A 607 -23.70 -23.72 23.37
N PRO A 608 -23.87 -22.90 24.42
CA PRO A 608 -25.09 -22.12 24.64
C PRO A 608 -25.19 -20.95 23.64
N GLY A 609 -25.53 -21.30 22.40
CA GLY A 609 -25.66 -20.37 21.28
C GLY A 609 -26.92 -19.51 21.40
N VAL A 610 -26.90 -18.26 20.94
CA VAL A 610 -28.05 -17.37 20.73
C VAL A 610 -27.87 -16.64 19.39
N ALA A 611 -28.96 -16.34 18.69
CA ALA A 611 -28.91 -15.51 17.49
C ALA A 611 -28.64 -14.05 17.88
N ALA A 612 -27.71 -13.38 17.19
CA ALA A 612 -27.43 -11.96 17.40
C ALA A 612 -26.81 -11.33 16.15
N GLN A 613 -26.92 -10.01 16.03
CA GLN A 613 -26.13 -9.27 15.05
C GLN A 613 -24.71 -9.09 15.60
N VAL A 614 -23.71 -9.57 14.86
CA VAL A 614 -22.30 -9.51 15.27
C VAL A 614 -21.47 -8.90 14.14
N GLU A 615 -20.73 -7.85 14.46
CA GLU A 615 -19.80 -7.18 13.55
C GLU A 615 -18.39 -7.25 14.15
N VAL A 616 -17.43 -7.70 13.36
CA VAL A 616 -16.03 -7.85 13.78
C VAL A 616 -15.15 -7.19 12.74
N THR A 617 -14.49 -6.09 13.13
CA THR A 617 -13.56 -5.36 12.29
C THR A 617 -12.18 -5.37 12.93
N VAL A 618 -11.21 -5.95 12.22
CA VAL A 618 -9.82 -6.04 12.65
C VAL A 618 -8.94 -5.24 11.70
N ALA A 619 -8.40 -4.12 12.19
CA ALA A 619 -7.39 -3.32 11.49
C ALA A 619 -6.01 -3.45 12.17
N ASP A 620 -4.92 -3.08 11.50
CA ASP A 620 -3.55 -3.33 12.00
C ASP A 620 -3.30 -2.84 13.44
N ARG A 621 -3.91 -1.71 13.83
CA ARG A 621 -3.74 -1.11 15.16
C ARG A 621 -5.04 -0.78 15.88
N ARG A 622 -6.19 -1.21 15.36
CA ARG A 622 -7.51 -0.97 15.96
C ARG A 622 -8.39 -2.20 15.85
N ILE A 623 -9.24 -2.41 16.85
CA ILE A 623 -10.30 -3.42 16.80
C ILE A 623 -11.65 -2.78 17.05
N GLN A 624 -12.66 -3.39 16.46
CA GLN A 624 -14.06 -3.19 16.78
C GLN A 624 -14.75 -4.54 16.76
N VAL A 625 -15.36 -4.90 17.89
CA VAL A 625 -16.21 -6.08 18.01
C VAL A 625 -17.51 -5.60 18.62
N LEU A 626 -18.60 -5.73 17.88
CA LEU A 626 -19.93 -5.28 18.27
C LEU A 626 -20.88 -6.46 18.24
N ALA A 627 -21.70 -6.61 19.27
CA ALA A 627 -22.86 -7.47 19.22
C ALA A 627 -24.12 -6.72 19.67
N ARG A 628 -25.22 -6.92 18.94
CA ARG A 628 -26.52 -6.29 19.19
C ARG A 628 -27.61 -7.34 19.28
N ASP A 629 -28.61 -7.02 20.10
CA ASP A 629 -29.84 -7.79 20.20
C ASP A 629 -30.58 -7.75 18.86
N PRO A 630 -30.96 -8.90 18.27
CA PRO A 630 -31.61 -8.94 16.96
C PRO A 630 -33.06 -8.41 16.99
N GLU A 631 -33.76 -8.48 18.12
CA GLU A 631 -35.15 -8.02 18.25
C GLU A 631 -35.23 -6.53 18.59
N HIS A 632 -34.37 -6.06 19.49
CA HIS A 632 -34.44 -4.70 20.04
C HIS A 632 -33.39 -3.75 19.47
N GLY A 633 -32.38 -4.24 18.75
CA GLY A 633 -31.26 -3.47 18.18
C GLY A 633 -30.30 -2.86 19.22
N GLY A 634 -30.58 -3.04 20.52
CA GLY A 634 -29.78 -2.53 21.62
C GLY A 634 -28.37 -3.15 21.64
N PRO A 635 -27.33 -2.39 22.02
CA PRO A 635 -25.98 -2.94 22.15
C PRO A 635 -25.94 -3.97 23.28
N LEU A 636 -25.40 -5.16 23.02
CA LEU A 636 -25.08 -6.16 24.04
C LEU A 636 -23.66 -5.97 24.54
N VAL A 637 -22.70 -5.86 23.62
CA VAL A 637 -21.30 -5.63 23.93
C VAL A 637 -20.57 -4.90 22.81
N GLU A 638 -19.65 -4.03 23.19
CA GLU A 638 -18.77 -3.28 22.30
C GLU A 638 -17.33 -3.38 22.83
N LEU A 639 -16.42 -3.97 22.07
CA LEU A 639 -14.98 -3.88 22.30
C LEU A 639 -14.35 -3.03 21.21
N THR A 640 -14.01 -1.78 21.54
CA THR A 640 -13.44 -0.84 20.57
C THR A 640 -12.17 -0.17 21.09
N GLY A 641 -11.23 0.10 20.18
CA GLY A 641 -10.09 0.98 20.42
C GLY A 641 -8.78 0.50 19.83
N ALA A 642 -7.70 1.22 20.15
CA ALA A 642 -6.37 0.93 19.63
C ALA A 642 -5.75 -0.28 20.34
N ILE A 643 -5.17 -1.22 19.59
CA ILE A 643 -4.49 -2.42 20.13
C ILE A 643 -2.97 -2.27 20.22
N GLY A 644 -2.38 -1.27 19.55
CA GLY A 644 -0.95 -0.99 19.61
C GLY A 644 -0.11 -1.92 18.72
N PRO A 645 1.24 -1.89 18.87
CA PRO A 645 2.14 -2.70 18.05
C PRO A 645 1.94 -4.21 18.28
N SER A 646 2.35 -5.03 17.31
CA SER A 646 2.22 -6.50 17.38
C SER A 646 3.53 -7.24 17.11
N GLY A 647 3.60 -8.47 17.61
CA GLY A 647 4.59 -9.48 17.21
C GLY A 647 3.91 -10.76 16.73
N ARG A 648 4.55 -11.52 15.82
CA ARG A 648 4.04 -12.82 15.39
C ARG A 648 4.16 -13.83 16.53
N VAL A 649 3.12 -14.63 16.73
CA VAL A 649 3.15 -15.76 17.67
C VAL A 649 3.01 -17.09 16.93
N PRO A 650 3.53 -18.20 17.50
CA PRO A 650 3.39 -19.53 16.92
C PRO A 650 1.93 -19.87 16.65
N GLN A 651 1.71 -20.79 15.72
CA GLN A 651 0.40 -21.39 15.49
C GLN A 651 -0.01 -22.20 16.73
N VAL A 652 -1.11 -21.81 17.37
CA VAL A 652 -1.64 -22.48 18.56
C VAL A 652 -3.04 -23.00 18.27
N ASP A 653 -3.18 -24.32 18.25
CA ASP A 653 -4.49 -24.97 18.18
C ASP A 653 -5.34 -24.63 19.42
N SER A 654 -6.66 -24.66 19.30
CA SER A 654 -7.58 -24.44 20.42
C SER A 654 -8.35 -25.70 20.80
N VAL A 655 -8.54 -25.88 22.11
CA VAL A 655 -9.46 -26.88 22.68
C VAL A 655 -10.63 -26.12 23.29
N LEU A 656 -11.84 -26.42 22.81
CA LEU A 656 -13.08 -25.81 23.28
C LEU A 656 -13.95 -26.88 23.94
N TYR A 657 -14.57 -26.54 25.07
CA TYR A 657 -15.52 -27.38 25.75
C TYR A 657 -16.92 -26.77 25.66
N GLY A 658 -17.90 -27.62 25.38
CA GLY A 658 -19.33 -27.32 25.51
C GLY A 658 -20.00 -28.42 26.33
N ARG A 659 -21.27 -28.21 26.69
CA ARG A 659 -22.06 -29.12 27.52
C ARG A 659 -23.49 -29.27 26.95
N PRO A 660 -23.73 -30.19 26.00
CA PRO A 660 -25.10 -30.56 25.65
C PRO A 660 -25.64 -31.45 26.78
N ASP A 661 -26.74 -31.01 27.40
CA ASP A 661 -27.37 -31.67 28.53
C ASP A 661 -26.39 -32.00 29.66
N ASP A 662 -26.19 -33.29 29.95
CA ASP A 662 -25.33 -33.80 31.00
C ASP A 662 -23.91 -34.20 30.54
N ASN A 663 -23.66 -34.13 29.24
CA ASN A 663 -22.42 -34.59 28.63
C ASN A 663 -21.46 -33.43 28.40
N THR A 664 -20.15 -33.69 28.35
CA THR A 664 -19.16 -32.68 28.00
C THR A 664 -18.57 -33.00 26.64
N VAL A 665 -18.70 -32.07 25.71
CA VAL A 665 -18.16 -32.21 24.37
C VAL A 665 -16.85 -31.46 24.28
N ARG A 666 -15.79 -32.18 23.89
CA ARG A 666 -14.48 -31.62 23.59
C ARG A 666 -14.33 -31.42 22.09
N THR A 667 -14.12 -30.19 21.68
CA THR A 667 -13.91 -29.81 20.28
C THR A 667 -12.49 -29.30 20.07
N MET A 668 -11.84 -29.71 18.98
CA MET A 668 -10.53 -29.24 18.58
C MET A 668 -10.64 -28.30 17.37
N VAL A 669 -10.01 -27.15 17.47
CA VAL A 669 -9.79 -26.22 16.35
C VAL A 669 -8.32 -26.28 15.98
N ARG A 670 -8.03 -26.84 14.82
CA ARG A 670 -6.68 -26.87 14.26
C ARG A 670 -6.49 -25.66 13.36
N VAL A 671 -5.62 -24.77 13.78
CA VAL A 671 -5.28 -23.53 13.04
C VAL A 671 -4.17 -23.87 12.05
N GLN A 672 -4.06 -23.22 10.90
CA GLN A 672 -2.94 -23.43 9.96
C GLN A 672 -2.08 -22.18 9.72
N ARG A 673 -2.50 -21.01 10.23
CA ARG A 673 -1.73 -19.76 10.16
C ARG A 673 -1.54 -19.17 11.55
N GLY A 674 -0.37 -18.59 11.81
CA GLY A 674 -0.06 -17.91 13.07
C GLY A 674 -0.87 -16.62 13.25
N MET A 675 -0.93 -16.12 14.48
CA MET A 675 -1.63 -14.88 14.83
C MET A 675 -0.62 -13.76 15.17
N ARG A 676 -1.11 -12.52 15.27
CA ARG A 676 -0.38 -11.38 15.81
C ARG A 676 -0.79 -11.15 17.26
N LEU A 677 0.17 -11.05 18.17
CA LEU A 677 -0.05 -10.72 19.58
C LEU A 677 0.21 -9.23 19.82
N HIS A 678 -0.77 -8.57 20.44
CA HIS A 678 -0.73 -7.18 20.88
C HIS A 678 -0.70 -7.17 22.42
N PRO A 679 0.48 -6.93 23.04
CA PRO A 679 0.66 -7.16 24.48
C PRO A 679 0.14 -6.03 25.39
N ALA A 680 -0.22 -4.87 24.84
CA ALA A 680 -0.66 -3.71 25.64
C ALA A 680 -1.78 -2.92 24.94
N PRO A 681 -2.95 -3.54 24.71
CA PRO A 681 -4.04 -2.89 24.01
C PRO A 681 -4.67 -1.77 24.86
N ARG A 682 -5.07 -0.69 24.19
CA ARG A 682 -5.85 0.42 24.76
C ARG A 682 -7.36 0.30 24.48
N ALA A 683 -7.78 -0.78 23.80
CA ALA A 683 -9.17 -1.11 23.58
C ALA A 683 -9.92 -1.28 24.91
N ARG A 684 -11.21 -0.91 24.92
CA ARG A 684 -12.07 -1.02 26.09
C ARG A 684 -13.32 -1.81 25.76
N LEU A 685 -13.72 -2.67 26.69
CA LEU A 685 -14.99 -3.35 26.64
C LEU A 685 -16.08 -2.50 27.27
N ARG A 686 -17.22 -2.38 26.60
CA ARG A 686 -18.47 -1.79 27.10
C ARG A 686 -19.55 -2.85 26.99
N VAL A 687 -20.26 -3.06 28.08
CA VAL A 687 -21.41 -3.94 28.21
C VAL A 687 -22.65 -3.05 28.13
N GLY A 688 -23.63 -3.45 27.32
CA GLY A 688 -24.89 -2.74 27.21
C GLY A 688 -25.82 -2.98 28.40
N GLU A 689 -26.94 -2.26 28.40
CA GLU A 689 -27.93 -2.32 29.48
C GLU A 689 -28.95 -3.46 29.34
N ALA A 690 -29.12 -4.00 28.12
CA ALA A 690 -30.07 -5.08 27.84
C ALA A 690 -29.86 -6.31 28.75
N ASP A 691 -30.95 -6.94 29.19
CA ASP A 691 -30.91 -8.18 29.98
C ASP A 691 -30.72 -9.39 29.06
N HIS A 692 -29.48 -9.85 28.94
CA HIS A 692 -29.08 -10.97 28.10
C HIS A 692 -28.09 -11.86 28.88
N PRO A 693 -28.06 -13.19 28.67
CA PRO A 693 -27.10 -14.08 29.34
C PRO A 693 -25.66 -13.56 29.30
N LEU A 694 -25.18 -13.19 28.11
CA LEU A 694 -23.88 -12.54 27.91
C LEU A 694 -23.67 -11.30 28.79
N THR A 695 -24.62 -10.36 28.84
CA THR A 695 -24.44 -9.11 29.62
C THR A 695 -24.40 -9.39 31.11
N ARG A 696 -25.19 -10.37 31.60
CA ARG A 696 -25.12 -10.85 32.99
C ARG A 696 -23.76 -11.44 33.31
N HIS A 697 -23.23 -12.34 32.48
CA HIS A 697 -21.90 -12.92 32.69
C HIS A 697 -20.79 -11.87 32.63
N LEU A 698 -20.83 -10.93 31.69
CA LEU A 698 -19.85 -9.85 31.60
C LEU A 698 -19.87 -8.91 32.82
N ARG A 699 -21.06 -8.64 33.39
CA ARG A 699 -21.21 -7.88 34.64
C ARG A 699 -20.69 -8.66 35.85
N GLU A 700 -21.00 -9.95 35.95
CA GLU A 700 -20.50 -10.84 37.01
C GLU A 700 -18.96 -10.90 37.01
N LEU A 701 -18.35 -10.94 35.83
CA LEU A 701 -16.90 -10.90 35.63
C LEU A 701 -16.29 -9.51 35.82
N ARG A 702 -17.10 -8.47 36.07
CA ARG A 702 -16.72 -7.06 36.23
C ARG A 702 -15.93 -6.50 35.05
N LEU A 703 -16.35 -6.83 33.83
CA LEU A 703 -15.64 -6.41 32.61
C LEU A 703 -16.09 -5.07 32.03
N GLN A 704 -17.00 -4.34 32.70
CA GLN A 704 -17.44 -3.01 32.26
C GLN A 704 -16.28 -2.01 32.26
N GLY A 705 -15.96 -1.45 31.09
CA GLY A 705 -14.85 -0.52 30.90
C GLY A 705 -13.46 -1.17 30.97
N ALA A 706 -13.38 -2.50 31.11
CA ALA A 706 -12.14 -3.23 31.29
C ALA A 706 -11.26 -3.19 30.03
N ARG A 707 -9.95 -3.22 30.24
CA ARG A 707 -8.96 -3.36 29.17
C ARG A 707 -8.51 -4.83 29.09
N PRO A 708 -8.38 -5.40 27.89
CA PRO A 708 -7.75 -6.70 27.74
C PRO A 708 -6.30 -6.67 28.25
N LEU A 709 -5.84 -7.78 28.82
CA LEU A 709 -4.42 -7.99 29.16
C LEU A 709 -3.58 -8.02 27.88
N PHE A 710 -4.06 -8.74 26.87
CA PHE A 710 -3.51 -8.75 25.52
C PHE A 710 -4.62 -9.10 24.52
N VAL A 711 -4.38 -8.76 23.24
CA VAL A 711 -5.27 -9.13 22.14
C VAL A 711 -4.46 -9.92 21.12
N MET A 712 -5.02 -10.98 20.58
CA MET A 712 -4.48 -11.67 19.41
C MET A 712 -5.39 -11.44 18.21
N THR A 713 -4.81 -11.10 17.07
CA THR A 713 -5.55 -10.83 15.83
C THR A 713 -5.01 -11.67 14.68
N ALA A 714 -5.89 -12.00 13.72
CA ALA A 714 -5.48 -12.41 12.40
C ALA A 714 -6.50 -11.90 11.37
N PRO A 715 -6.07 -11.13 10.35
CA PRO A 715 -6.96 -10.66 9.29
C PRO A 715 -7.31 -11.76 8.28
N SER A 716 -6.55 -12.86 8.28
CA SER A 716 -6.83 -14.09 7.54
C SER A 716 -6.51 -15.27 8.44
N TYR A 717 -7.55 -15.98 8.84
CA TYR A 717 -7.53 -17.11 9.76
C TYR A 717 -8.04 -18.35 9.03
N LEU A 718 -7.16 -19.35 8.95
CA LEU A 718 -7.45 -20.62 8.29
C LEU A 718 -7.41 -21.74 9.31
N ALA A 719 -8.52 -22.45 9.46
CA ALA A 719 -8.68 -23.47 10.49
C ALA A 719 -9.70 -24.54 10.11
N ARG A 720 -9.68 -25.63 10.87
CA ARG A 720 -10.75 -26.63 10.85
C ARG A 720 -11.19 -26.98 12.26
N ARG A 721 -12.50 -27.12 12.46
CA ARG A 721 -13.11 -27.44 13.75
C ARG A 721 -13.78 -28.80 13.69
N SER A 722 -13.34 -29.72 14.54
CA SER A 722 -13.89 -31.09 14.61
C SER A 722 -15.37 -31.09 15.01
N GLY A 723 -16.08 -32.18 14.71
CA GLY A 723 -17.44 -32.42 15.23
C GLY A 723 -17.56 -32.56 16.75
N GLY A 724 -16.43 -32.59 17.46
CA GLY A 724 -16.42 -32.78 18.90
C GLY A 724 -16.50 -34.24 19.30
N THR A 725 -16.11 -34.54 20.54
CA THR A 725 -16.18 -35.88 21.11
C THR A 725 -16.76 -35.76 22.51
N ILE A 726 -17.80 -36.55 22.79
CA ILE A 726 -18.34 -36.68 24.14
C ILE A 726 -17.26 -37.34 25.00
N LEU A 727 -16.87 -36.67 26.08
CA LEU A 727 -15.87 -37.21 26.99
C LEU A 727 -16.49 -38.30 27.87
N PRO A 728 -15.85 -39.48 27.97
CA PRO A 728 -16.27 -40.48 28.94
C PRO A 728 -16.04 -39.91 30.34
N ARG A 729 -17.02 -40.12 31.21
CA ARG A 729 -16.92 -39.78 32.63
C ARG A 729 -15.93 -40.72 33.34
#